data_AF-A0A965TZ68-F1
#
_entry.id   AF-A0A965TZ68-F1
#
_cell.length_a   1.000
_cell.length_b   1.000
_cell.length_c   1.000
_cell.angle_alpha   90.00
_cell.angle_beta   90.00
_cell.angle_gamma   90.00
#
_symmetry.space_group_name_H-M   'P 1'
#
loop_
_entity.id
_entity.type
_entity.pdbx_description
1 polymer ?
#
loop_
_entity_poly.entity_id
_entity_poly.type
_entity_poly.pdbx_seq_one_letter_code
_entity_poly.pdbx_strand_id
1 'polypeptide(L)'
;MAVIGDGNTSFENEAAKQLGTGFQLFISADYASGLTSDETRDMIESFRTHPNQFRHQGRPVLSTFAGGREQADFVAREFTGDRAICYVPFFYPTPTREMPQQEQVDQVFRDYGTTLDGFFHFGAAGTPEQITESNRLLAKKWLGAGKIFMASVTPYYRGLGGNYRVYDSQGVAGLAKQWEGAIRDDATWVEMVTWNDWGEVSYFCPFGSAYETALWNGHWGAMLSHTALLDASRYYIAWYKTGKQPAITEDVLYYAFRTHPKDLAVSGKLPRGAARLVDAAFVSLFLTAPAQLTFRSGTTVTNVMAQAGITHLALPFAPGAQRFVLSRNAETIIDKTAEHAISATDPWGNFNLFSGSAKPLAVRVKNSDGGPQICVNGMPIPPRFFWGSENSGRIPVTENWVEHTFDFTLDSDVAGNGTLHFRFGDEPATLILRDLRIVDAQTGAEVLPSNSFAEAAAFRKSWSVWPTGTDNTVGSLDFAEGGIAITLRAPAKGERWPDYHLHSVCGLTFAKGRTYRCTFRVRGTTGQQITPCVYRVDGGVHSRIGGPKGSFYSQVALARDAGVNLVSFAAPTCWAEPEKIQDWLPLDALCRRIIAVNPKVLLVPRIDANAPRWWQERHPNARMVYDGTKPYPVACVSDRAYRADMAAHLEKLAQHLCET
;
A
#
# COMPACT_ATOMS: atom_id res chain seq x y z
N MET A 1 -5.72 20.71 -23.48
CA MET A 1 -6.91 20.50 -22.63
C MET A 1 -7.97 21.49 -23.07
N ALA A 2 -9.22 21.05 -23.17
CA ALA A 2 -10.35 21.94 -23.38
C ALA A 2 -10.68 22.65 -22.06
N VAL A 3 -10.79 23.97 -22.10
CA VAL A 3 -11.27 24.79 -20.98
C VAL A 3 -12.68 25.26 -21.30
N ILE A 4 -13.63 25.00 -20.41
CA ILE A 4 -14.99 25.53 -20.53
C ILE A 4 -14.95 27.00 -20.12
N GLY A 5 -15.28 27.90 -21.04
CA GLY A 5 -15.16 29.34 -20.82
C GLY A 5 -16.30 29.90 -19.97
N ASP A 6 -16.04 30.18 -18.70
CA ASP A 6 -16.97 30.85 -17.77
C ASP A 6 -16.34 32.03 -16.99
N GLY A 7 -15.15 32.49 -17.40
CA GLY A 7 -14.47 33.69 -16.86
C GLY A 7 -13.14 33.44 -16.14
N ASN A 8 -12.75 32.18 -15.87
CA ASN A 8 -11.50 31.82 -15.18
C ASN A 8 -10.30 31.48 -16.09
N THR A 9 -10.47 31.57 -17.42
CA THR A 9 -9.50 31.13 -18.43
C THR A 9 -8.12 31.80 -18.35
N SER A 10 -8.02 32.98 -17.72
CA SER A 10 -6.76 33.71 -17.54
C SER A 10 -5.81 33.06 -16.53
N PHE A 11 -6.33 32.58 -15.40
CA PHE A 11 -5.54 31.90 -14.37
C PHE A 11 -5.00 30.56 -14.87
N GLU A 12 -5.78 29.84 -15.66
CA GLU A 12 -5.38 28.53 -16.18
C GLU A 12 -4.30 28.63 -17.25
N ASN A 13 -4.39 29.63 -18.13
CA ASN A 13 -3.33 29.91 -19.11
C ASN A 13 -2.01 30.28 -18.44
N GLU A 14 -2.06 31.14 -17.43
CA GLU A 14 -0.86 31.53 -16.68
C GLU A 14 -0.30 30.35 -15.86
N ALA A 15 -1.16 29.50 -15.27
CA ALA A 15 -0.72 28.27 -14.61
C ALA A 15 -0.04 27.31 -15.59
N ALA A 16 -0.61 27.11 -16.79
CA ALA A 16 0.00 26.29 -17.84
C ALA A 16 1.36 26.83 -18.30
N LYS A 17 1.50 28.15 -18.38
CA LYS A 17 2.77 28.82 -18.69
C LYS A 17 3.80 28.63 -17.58
N GLN A 18 3.41 28.82 -16.32
CA GLN A 18 4.28 28.65 -15.15
C GLN A 18 4.75 27.20 -14.96
N LEU A 19 3.91 26.22 -15.34
CA LEU A 19 4.30 24.80 -15.33
C LEU A 19 5.48 24.50 -16.26
N GLY A 20 5.71 25.31 -17.31
CA GLY A 20 6.89 25.19 -18.18
C GLY A 20 6.99 23.86 -18.96
N THR A 21 5.93 23.06 -19.00
CA THR A 21 5.93 21.71 -19.59
C THR A 21 5.61 21.68 -21.08
N GLY A 22 5.26 22.83 -21.67
CA GLY A 22 4.73 22.93 -23.03
C GLY A 22 3.27 22.48 -23.14
N PHE A 23 2.55 22.30 -22.02
CA PHE A 23 1.13 21.96 -22.02
C PHE A 23 0.28 23.06 -22.67
N GLN A 24 -0.61 22.69 -23.59
CA GLN A 24 -1.44 23.65 -24.35
C GLN A 24 -2.94 23.54 -24.02
N LEU A 25 -3.64 24.67 -24.15
CA LEU A 25 -5.06 24.85 -23.86
C LEU A 25 -5.80 25.33 -25.12
N PHE A 26 -7.03 24.87 -25.31
CA PHE A 26 -7.97 25.49 -26.26
C PHE A 26 -9.32 25.70 -25.59
N ILE A 27 -10.11 26.61 -26.13
CA ILE A 27 -11.42 26.95 -25.59
C ILE A 27 -12.46 25.94 -26.10
N SER A 28 -13.28 25.43 -25.20
CA SER A 28 -14.55 24.78 -25.52
C SER A 28 -15.69 25.69 -25.09
N ALA A 29 -16.30 26.37 -26.04
CA ALA A 29 -17.40 27.31 -25.77
C ALA A 29 -18.69 26.54 -25.44
N ASP A 30 -19.21 26.71 -24.23
CA ASP A 30 -20.44 26.03 -23.79
C ASP A 30 -21.68 26.87 -24.11
N TYR A 31 -22.24 26.63 -25.29
CA TYR A 31 -23.46 27.29 -25.74
C TYR A 31 -24.73 26.75 -25.04
N ALA A 32 -24.66 25.62 -24.33
CA ALA A 32 -25.79 25.12 -23.56
C ALA A 32 -26.03 25.96 -22.28
N SER A 33 -25.00 26.63 -21.77
CA SER A 33 -25.08 27.53 -20.63
C SER A 33 -25.57 28.95 -20.97
N GLY A 34 -25.69 29.28 -22.25
CA GLY A 34 -26.10 30.61 -22.74
C GLY A 34 -24.95 31.54 -23.13
N LEU A 35 -23.72 31.04 -23.21
CA LEU A 35 -22.56 31.79 -23.70
C LEU A 35 -22.83 32.40 -25.09
N THR A 36 -22.45 33.65 -25.30
CA THR A 36 -22.69 34.38 -26.55
C THR A 36 -21.53 34.25 -27.54
N SER A 37 -21.82 34.50 -28.82
CA SER A 37 -20.81 34.59 -29.88
C SER A 37 -19.78 35.71 -29.62
N ASP A 38 -20.20 36.82 -29.01
CA ASP A 38 -19.29 37.92 -28.69
C ASP A 38 -18.34 37.57 -27.54
N GLU A 39 -18.82 36.88 -26.49
CA GLU A 39 -17.94 36.33 -25.45
C GLU A 39 -16.96 35.29 -26.01
N THR A 40 -17.42 34.45 -26.94
CA THR A 40 -16.54 33.50 -27.65
C THR A 40 -15.42 34.24 -28.39
N ARG A 41 -15.76 35.35 -29.06
CA ARG A 41 -14.78 36.21 -29.74
C ARG A 41 -13.76 36.77 -28.76
N ASP A 42 -14.24 37.36 -27.68
CA ASP A 42 -13.40 38.00 -26.68
C ASP A 42 -12.39 37.02 -26.07
N MET A 43 -12.85 35.81 -25.72
CA MET A 43 -11.96 34.77 -25.19
C MET A 43 -10.89 34.36 -26.20
N ILE A 44 -11.26 34.10 -27.46
CA ILE A 44 -10.30 33.69 -28.50
C ILE A 44 -9.27 34.77 -28.75
N GLU A 45 -9.68 36.03 -28.85
CA GLU A 45 -8.76 37.15 -29.09
C GLU A 45 -7.86 37.43 -27.88
N SER A 46 -8.40 37.33 -26.66
CA SER A 46 -7.64 37.51 -25.42
C SER A 46 -6.48 36.52 -25.28
N PHE A 47 -6.68 35.27 -25.69
CA PHE A 47 -5.65 34.23 -25.62
C PHE A 47 -4.97 33.96 -26.96
N ARG A 48 -5.31 34.72 -28.02
CA ARG A 48 -4.86 34.44 -29.39
C ARG A 48 -3.35 34.35 -29.46
N THR A 49 -2.59 35.16 -28.75
CA THR A 49 -1.12 35.19 -28.80
C THR A 49 -0.46 34.51 -27.61
N HIS A 50 -1.24 33.90 -26.70
CA HIS A 50 -0.70 33.26 -25.51
C HIS A 50 0.18 32.04 -25.90
N PRO A 51 1.36 31.85 -25.27
CA PRO A 51 2.29 30.77 -25.65
C PRO A 51 1.70 29.36 -25.46
N ASN A 52 0.78 29.19 -24.53
CA ASN A 52 0.10 27.93 -24.26
C ASN A 52 -1.21 27.76 -25.03
N GLN A 53 -1.58 28.67 -25.93
CA GLN A 53 -2.72 28.48 -26.82
C GLN A 53 -2.44 27.34 -27.80
N PHE A 54 -3.25 26.29 -27.77
CA PHE A 54 -3.19 25.18 -28.72
C PHE A 54 -3.58 25.69 -30.10
N ARG A 55 -2.75 25.32 -31.09
CA ARG A 55 -2.91 25.71 -32.49
C ARG A 55 -2.80 24.50 -33.38
N HIS A 56 -3.68 24.42 -34.37
CA HIS A 56 -3.55 23.47 -35.46
C HIS A 56 -3.12 24.23 -36.72
N GLN A 57 -1.96 23.87 -37.28
CA GLN A 57 -1.38 24.56 -38.45
C GLN A 57 -1.31 26.09 -38.27
N GLY A 58 -0.91 26.55 -37.08
CA GLY A 58 -0.78 27.97 -36.73
C GLY A 58 -2.08 28.67 -36.31
N ARG A 59 -3.25 28.10 -36.62
CA ARG A 59 -4.57 28.66 -36.26
C ARG A 59 -4.96 28.27 -34.83
N PRO A 60 -5.41 29.19 -33.96
CA PRO A 60 -6.00 28.83 -32.67
C PRO A 60 -7.12 27.82 -32.84
N VAL A 61 -7.21 26.82 -31.98
CA VAL A 61 -8.29 25.83 -32.01
C VAL A 61 -9.46 26.31 -31.14
N LEU A 62 -10.68 26.13 -31.66
CA LEU A 62 -11.93 26.31 -30.94
C LEU A 62 -12.76 25.03 -31.05
N SER A 63 -13.28 24.57 -29.91
CA SER A 63 -14.32 23.55 -29.81
C SER A 63 -15.56 24.14 -29.13
N THR A 64 -16.62 23.36 -29.00
CA THR A 64 -17.84 23.76 -28.32
C THR A 64 -18.48 22.58 -27.61
N PHE A 65 -19.31 22.90 -26.61
CA PHE A 65 -20.41 22.06 -26.21
C PHE A 65 -21.72 22.70 -26.69
N ALA A 66 -22.50 21.95 -27.48
CA ALA A 66 -23.71 22.44 -28.14
C ALA A 66 -23.44 23.64 -29.09
N GLY A 67 -24.51 24.33 -29.46
CA GLY A 67 -24.55 25.35 -30.53
C GLY A 67 -25.22 24.82 -31.79
N GLY A 68 -25.04 25.53 -32.92
CA GLY A 68 -25.56 25.09 -34.21
C GLY A 68 -25.21 26.05 -35.34
N ARG A 69 -26.15 26.20 -36.28
CA ARG A 69 -25.99 27.04 -37.49
C ARG A 69 -25.53 28.45 -37.18
N GLU A 70 -26.15 29.10 -36.20
CA GLU A 70 -25.83 30.49 -35.84
C GLU A 70 -24.35 30.64 -35.46
N GLN A 71 -23.83 29.74 -34.61
CA GLN A 71 -22.42 29.76 -34.19
C GLN A 71 -21.49 29.38 -35.34
N ALA A 72 -21.88 28.42 -36.19
CA ALA A 72 -21.10 28.07 -37.38
C ALA A 72 -20.97 29.25 -38.36
N ASP A 73 -22.08 29.95 -38.64
CA ASP A 73 -22.12 31.10 -39.54
C ASP A 73 -21.39 32.32 -38.94
N PHE A 74 -21.50 32.49 -37.62
CA PHE A 74 -20.72 33.49 -36.88
C PHE A 74 -19.22 33.25 -37.04
N VAL A 75 -18.73 32.04 -36.73
CA VAL A 75 -17.30 31.71 -36.82
C VAL A 75 -16.78 31.89 -38.25
N ALA A 76 -17.54 31.43 -39.25
CA ALA A 76 -17.17 31.55 -40.66
C ALA A 76 -17.06 33.01 -41.13
N ARG A 77 -17.86 33.93 -40.57
CA ARG A 77 -17.83 35.36 -40.88
C ARG A 77 -16.75 36.10 -40.09
N GLU A 78 -16.61 35.80 -38.82
CA GLU A 78 -15.77 36.56 -37.88
C GLU A 78 -14.29 36.22 -38.00
N PHE A 79 -13.96 34.94 -38.14
CA PHE A 79 -12.57 34.44 -38.08
C PHE A 79 -12.05 34.10 -39.48
N THR A 80 -11.73 35.14 -40.24
CA THR A 80 -11.19 35.02 -41.61
C THR A 80 -9.77 35.59 -41.71
N GLY A 81 -9.08 35.28 -42.82
CA GLY A 81 -7.72 35.77 -43.08
C GLY A 81 -6.73 35.40 -41.97
N ASP A 82 -5.98 36.39 -41.53
CA ASP A 82 -5.01 36.37 -40.43
C ASP A 82 -5.65 36.14 -39.05
N ARG A 83 -6.98 36.27 -38.92
CA ARG A 83 -7.74 35.91 -37.72
C ARG A 83 -8.30 34.49 -37.75
N ALA A 84 -8.09 33.71 -38.81
CA ALA A 84 -8.64 32.37 -38.95
C ALA A 84 -8.32 31.46 -37.76
N ILE A 85 -9.30 30.66 -37.36
CA ILE A 85 -9.22 29.67 -36.26
C ILE A 85 -9.58 28.29 -36.79
N CYS A 86 -9.04 27.22 -36.24
CA CYS A 86 -9.44 25.84 -36.56
C CYS A 86 -10.66 25.46 -35.71
N TYR A 87 -11.80 25.21 -36.35
CA TYR A 87 -13.08 25.01 -35.66
C TYR A 87 -13.56 23.56 -35.71
N VAL A 88 -13.62 22.92 -34.54
CA VAL A 88 -13.96 21.49 -34.36
C VAL A 88 -15.02 21.36 -33.25
N PRO A 89 -16.28 21.78 -33.48
CA PRO A 89 -17.33 21.82 -32.47
C PRO A 89 -18.00 20.47 -32.22
N PHE A 90 -18.77 20.38 -31.14
CA PHE A 90 -19.82 19.38 -30.97
C PHE A 90 -21.20 20.04 -31.09
N PHE A 91 -21.96 19.63 -32.11
CA PHE A 91 -23.36 20.03 -32.28
C PHE A 91 -24.28 18.82 -32.19
N TYR A 92 -25.43 19.00 -31.55
CA TYR A 92 -26.46 17.97 -31.55
C TYR A 92 -27.06 17.80 -32.96
N PRO A 93 -27.38 16.56 -33.37
CA PRO A 93 -28.28 16.35 -34.49
C PRO A 93 -29.71 16.83 -34.15
N THR A 94 -30.57 16.95 -35.16
CA THR A 94 -31.97 17.35 -34.99
C THR A 94 -32.89 16.24 -35.52
N PRO A 95 -33.64 15.51 -34.65
CA PRO A 95 -33.76 15.71 -33.21
C PRO A 95 -32.51 15.31 -32.43
N THR A 96 -32.37 15.88 -31.22
CA THR A 96 -31.22 15.69 -30.32
C THR A 96 -30.93 14.22 -30.06
N ARG A 97 -29.67 13.83 -30.28
CA ARG A 97 -29.17 12.49 -29.97
C ARG A 97 -27.68 12.55 -29.58
N GLU A 98 -27.38 12.16 -28.35
CA GLU A 98 -26.00 12.20 -27.81
C GLU A 98 -25.11 11.10 -28.39
N MET A 99 -25.67 9.90 -28.60
CA MET A 99 -25.01 8.79 -29.28
C MET A 99 -25.57 8.70 -30.71
N PRO A 100 -25.04 9.48 -31.67
CA PRO A 100 -25.57 9.52 -33.03
C PRO A 100 -25.38 8.18 -33.74
N GLN A 101 -26.39 7.78 -34.50
CA GLN A 101 -26.31 6.69 -35.48
C GLN A 101 -26.08 7.27 -36.88
N GLN A 102 -25.94 6.39 -37.88
CA GLN A 102 -25.57 6.77 -39.24
C GLN A 102 -26.40 7.93 -39.81
N GLU A 103 -27.72 7.91 -39.62
CA GLU A 103 -28.61 8.97 -40.10
C GLU A 103 -28.28 10.34 -39.48
N GLN A 104 -28.03 10.40 -38.16
CA GLN A 104 -27.66 11.63 -37.47
C GLN A 104 -26.26 12.10 -37.87
N VAL A 105 -25.32 11.17 -38.04
CA VAL A 105 -23.97 11.48 -38.54
C VAL A 105 -24.06 12.12 -39.93
N ASP A 106 -24.85 11.53 -40.83
CA ASP A 106 -25.04 12.06 -42.17
C ASP A 106 -25.77 13.41 -42.16
N GLN A 107 -26.75 13.61 -41.28
CA GLN A 107 -27.41 14.91 -41.10
C GLN A 107 -26.42 15.99 -40.69
N VAL A 108 -25.71 15.80 -39.57
CA VAL A 108 -24.77 16.80 -39.05
C VAL A 108 -23.69 17.12 -40.09
N PHE A 109 -23.19 16.12 -40.81
CA PHE A 109 -22.23 16.36 -41.89
C PHE A 109 -22.85 17.11 -43.08
N ARG A 110 -24.07 16.79 -43.51
CA ARG A 110 -24.76 17.56 -44.57
C ARG A 110 -24.95 19.01 -44.17
N ASP A 111 -25.29 19.25 -42.91
CA ASP A 111 -25.59 20.59 -42.42
C ASP A 111 -24.31 21.41 -42.23
N TYR A 112 -23.24 20.84 -41.67
CA TYR A 112 -22.08 21.62 -41.22
C TYR A 112 -20.75 21.21 -41.87
N GLY A 113 -20.73 20.12 -42.63
CA GLY A 113 -19.50 19.56 -43.17
C GLY A 113 -18.73 20.55 -44.06
N THR A 114 -19.39 21.42 -44.80
CA THR A 114 -18.70 22.38 -45.67
C THR A 114 -18.03 23.54 -44.92
N THR A 115 -18.54 23.92 -43.75
CA THR A 115 -18.09 25.09 -42.99
C THR A 115 -17.12 24.77 -41.87
N LEU A 116 -17.16 23.56 -41.30
CA LEU A 116 -16.31 23.16 -40.19
C LEU A 116 -14.98 22.55 -40.66
N ASP A 117 -13.89 22.80 -39.92
CA ASP A 117 -12.59 22.14 -40.15
C ASP A 117 -12.62 20.67 -39.66
N GLY A 118 -13.48 20.38 -38.69
CA GLY A 118 -13.70 19.04 -38.17
C GLY A 118 -14.93 18.94 -37.27
N PHE A 119 -15.08 17.78 -36.64
CA PHE A 119 -16.17 17.56 -35.70
C PHE A 119 -15.70 16.77 -34.47
N PHE A 120 -16.23 17.17 -33.33
CA PHE A 120 -16.03 16.52 -32.05
C PHE A 120 -17.27 15.73 -31.66
N HIS A 121 -17.10 14.51 -31.17
CA HIS A 121 -18.16 13.77 -30.49
C HIS A 121 -18.05 13.91 -28.97
N PHE A 122 -18.91 14.71 -28.32
CA PHE A 122 -18.99 14.76 -26.85
C PHE A 122 -19.77 13.54 -26.30
N GLY A 123 -19.11 12.39 -26.26
CA GLY A 123 -19.71 11.11 -25.93
C GLY A 123 -19.72 10.78 -24.43
N ALA A 124 -20.33 11.61 -23.58
CA ALA A 124 -20.36 11.36 -22.12
C ALA A 124 -21.43 10.32 -21.72
N ALA A 125 -22.67 10.49 -22.18
CA ALA A 125 -23.83 9.75 -21.69
C ALA A 125 -24.16 8.50 -22.53
N GLY A 126 -23.26 7.52 -22.57
CA GLY A 126 -23.45 6.26 -23.32
C GLY A 126 -22.66 5.08 -22.75
N THR A 127 -23.00 3.86 -23.16
CA THR A 127 -22.16 2.69 -22.86
C THR A 127 -20.89 2.73 -23.71
N PRO A 128 -19.80 2.05 -23.31
CA PRO A 128 -18.58 1.94 -24.12
C PRO A 128 -18.84 1.52 -25.57
N GLU A 129 -19.79 0.60 -25.80
CA GLU A 129 -20.18 0.14 -27.13
C GLU A 129 -20.83 1.26 -27.95
N GLN A 130 -21.72 2.04 -27.34
CA GLN A 130 -22.41 3.14 -28.01
C GLN A 130 -21.42 4.25 -28.37
N ILE A 131 -20.56 4.64 -27.44
CA ILE A 131 -19.54 5.68 -27.67
C ILE A 131 -18.58 5.26 -28.78
N THR A 132 -18.08 4.02 -28.71
CA THR A 132 -17.15 3.47 -29.71
C THR A 132 -17.80 3.42 -31.09
N GLU A 133 -19.07 3.02 -31.18
CA GLU A 133 -19.78 2.95 -32.46
C GLU A 133 -20.07 4.34 -33.04
N SER A 134 -20.53 5.29 -32.22
CA SER A 134 -20.74 6.68 -32.66
C SER A 134 -19.43 7.32 -33.10
N ASN A 135 -18.32 7.10 -32.37
CA ASN A 135 -16.99 7.52 -32.77
C ASN A 135 -16.61 6.93 -34.13
N ARG A 136 -16.79 5.63 -34.35
CA ARG A 136 -16.48 4.96 -35.61
C ARG A 136 -17.24 5.56 -36.80
N LEU A 137 -18.54 5.78 -36.63
CA LEU A 137 -19.41 6.34 -37.67
C LEU A 137 -19.00 7.77 -38.03
N LEU A 138 -18.74 8.60 -37.02
CA LEU A 138 -18.28 9.97 -37.20
C LEU A 138 -16.86 10.01 -37.82
N ALA A 139 -15.91 9.23 -37.30
CA ALA A 139 -14.57 9.11 -37.86
C ALA A 139 -14.62 8.78 -39.36
N LYS A 140 -15.36 7.72 -39.72
CA LYS A 140 -15.52 7.31 -41.12
C LYS A 140 -16.07 8.45 -41.99
N LYS A 141 -17.03 9.22 -41.48
CA LYS A 141 -17.68 10.31 -42.24
C LYS A 141 -16.76 11.52 -42.41
N TRP A 142 -16.18 12.00 -41.31
CA TRP A 142 -15.43 13.24 -41.27
C TRP A 142 -14.01 13.07 -41.82
N LEU A 143 -13.29 12.03 -41.41
CA LEU A 143 -11.97 11.71 -41.95
C LEU A 143 -12.05 11.35 -43.44
N GLY A 144 -13.09 10.62 -43.86
CA GLY A 144 -13.34 10.29 -45.26
C GLY A 144 -13.57 11.51 -46.16
N ALA A 145 -13.91 12.66 -45.58
CA ALA A 145 -14.01 13.95 -46.25
C ALA A 145 -12.74 14.81 -46.12
N GLY A 146 -11.65 14.26 -45.59
CA GLY A 146 -10.39 14.98 -45.36
C GLY A 146 -10.44 15.99 -44.21
N LYS A 147 -11.37 15.82 -43.26
CA LYS A 147 -11.56 16.72 -42.11
C LYS A 147 -11.06 16.10 -40.83
N ILE A 148 -10.93 16.93 -39.79
CA ILE A 148 -10.53 16.49 -38.45
C ILE A 148 -11.70 15.74 -37.80
N PHE A 149 -11.39 14.64 -37.13
CA PHE A 149 -12.32 14.02 -36.19
C PHE A 149 -11.68 13.94 -34.80
N MET A 150 -12.39 14.47 -33.79
CA MET A 150 -12.02 14.34 -32.39
C MET A 150 -12.94 13.32 -31.73
N ALA A 151 -12.38 12.14 -31.41
CA ALA A 151 -13.11 11.08 -30.71
C ALA A 151 -13.22 11.40 -29.21
N SER A 152 -14.29 10.94 -28.56
CA SER A 152 -14.38 10.95 -27.09
C SER A 152 -13.94 9.64 -26.47
N VAL A 153 -13.37 9.72 -25.27
CA VAL A 153 -13.18 8.60 -24.35
C VAL A 153 -13.68 9.00 -22.97
N THR A 154 -14.63 8.22 -22.42
CA THR A 154 -15.34 8.52 -21.17
C THR A 154 -15.16 7.39 -20.14
N PRO A 155 -14.81 7.67 -18.87
CA PRO A 155 -14.48 6.65 -17.88
C PRO A 155 -15.72 6.03 -17.24
N TYR A 156 -16.73 6.85 -16.94
CA TYR A 156 -18.01 6.47 -16.36
C TYR A 156 -19.03 7.60 -16.57
N TYR A 157 -20.31 7.32 -16.36
CA TYR A 157 -21.34 8.35 -16.39
C TYR A 157 -22.45 8.07 -15.37
N ARG A 158 -22.66 9.02 -14.47
CA ARG A 158 -23.83 9.11 -13.59
C ARG A 158 -24.19 10.58 -13.39
N GLY A 159 -25.24 11.05 -14.08
CA GLY A 159 -25.73 12.43 -13.97
C GLY A 159 -26.39 12.73 -12.62
N LEU A 160 -26.79 13.98 -12.40
CA LEU A 160 -27.63 14.44 -11.27
C LEU A 160 -28.82 15.27 -11.77
N GLY A 161 -29.78 15.51 -10.88
CA GLY A 161 -30.91 16.42 -11.12
C GLY A 161 -31.75 16.02 -12.35
N GLY A 162 -31.95 16.98 -13.27
CA GLY A 162 -32.74 16.76 -14.50
C GLY A 162 -32.14 15.71 -15.45
N ASN A 163 -30.86 15.38 -15.30
CA ASN A 163 -30.14 14.42 -16.12
C ASN A 163 -29.81 13.12 -15.35
N TYR A 164 -30.63 12.75 -14.35
CA TYR A 164 -30.34 11.60 -13.48
C TYR A 164 -30.47 10.25 -14.21
N ARG A 165 -29.36 9.79 -14.78
CA ARG A 165 -29.19 8.52 -15.50
C ARG A 165 -27.78 8.00 -15.36
N VAL A 166 -27.60 6.71 -15.63
CA VAL A 166 -26.34 5.99 -15.44
C VAL A 166 -26.08 4.99 -16.56
N TYR A 167 -24.81 4.83 -16.93
CA TYR A 167 -24.36 3.86 -17.93
C TYR A 167 -23.21 3.03 -17.33
N ASP A 168 -23.22 1.72 -17.60
CA ASP A 168 -22.14 0.85 -17.13
C ASP A 168 -20.90 1.03 -18.02
N SER A 169 -19.75 1.39 -17.43
CA SER A 169 -18.51 1.52 -18.18
C SER A 169 -17.68 0.24 -18.26
N GLN A 170 -18.03 -0.79 -17.49
CA GLN A 170 -17.25 -2.04 -17.43
C GLN A 170 -15.78 -1.83 -17.02
N GLY A 171 -15.49 -0.73 -16.29
CA GLY A 171 -14.14 -0.38 -15.82
C GLY A 171 -13.14 -0.17 -16.96
N VAL A 172 -11.91 -0.67 -16.78
CA VAL A 172 -10.84 -0.53 -17.77
C VAL A 172 -11.18 -1.24 -19.09
N ALA A 173 -12.02 -2.28 -19.09
CA ALA A 173 -12.39 -3.00 -20.32
C ALA A 173 -13.18 -2.12 -21.30
N GLY A 174 -14.16 -1.35 -20.80
CA GLY A 174 -14.90 -0.41 -21.65
C GLY A 174 -14.07 0.79 -22.06
N LEU A 175 -13.15 1.24 -21.21
CA LEU A 175 -12.22 2.30 -21.54
C LEU A 175 -11.24 1.88 -22.64
N ALA A 176 -10.71 0.65 -22.55
CA ALA A 176 -9.88 0.03 -23.56
C ALA A 176 -10.59 -0.04 -24.91
N LYS A 177 -11.86 -0.48 -24.92
CA LYS A 177 -12.69 -0.54 -26.14
C LYS A 177 -12.80 0.82 -26.85
N GLN A 178 -12.99 1.90 -26.09
CA GLN A 178 -13.08 3.26 -26.65
C GLN A 178 -11.74 3.72 -27.22
N TRP A 179 -10.64 3.51 -26.49
CA TRP A 179 -9.29 3.85 -26.96
C TRP A 179 -8.88 3.06 -28.20
N GLU A 180 -9.04 1.74 -28.17
CA GLU A 180 -8.76 0.85 -29.30
C GLU A 180 -9.62 1.20 -30.52
N GLY A 181 -10.88 1.61 -30.29
CA GLY A 181 -11.74 2.15 -31.35
C GLY A 181 -11.17 3.42 -31.98
N ALA A 182 -10.78 4.41 -31.17
CA ALA A 182 -10.18 5.64 -31.67
C ALA A 182 -8.87 5.40 -32.44
N ILE A 183 -8.06 4.44 -32.01
CA ILE A 183 -6.83 4.01 -32.69
C ILE A 183 -7.16 3.31 -34.02
N ARG A 184 -8.08 2.34 -34.00
CA ARG A 184 -8.51 1.58 -35.17
C ARG A 184 -9.09 2.49 -36.25
N ASP A 185 -9.86 3.49 -35.85
CA ASP A 185 -10.59 4.38 -36.74
C ASP A 185 -9.79 5.63 -37.12
N ASP A 186 -8.51 5.69 -36.75
CA ASP A 186 -7.57 6.77 -37.09
C ASP A 186 -8.06 8.17 -36.70
N ALA A 187 -8.70 8.27 -35.52
CA ALA A 187 -9.19 9.55 -35.02
C ALA A 187 -8.05 10.56 -34.94
N THR A 188 -8.24 11.77 -35.49
CA THR A 188 -7.18 12.79 -35.54
C THR A 188 -6.79 13.26 -34.15
N TRP A 189 -7.79 13.44 -33.27
CA TRP A 189 -7.64 13.79 -31.86
C TRP A 189 -8.50 12.89 -30.98
N VAL A 190 -8.15 12.81 -29.70
CA VAL A 190 -8.99 12.20 -28.67
C VAL A 190 -9.16 13.21 -27.53
N GLU A 191 -10.42 13.42 -27.13
CA GLU A 191 -10.77 14.15 -25.91
C GLU A 191 -11.21 13.18 -24.83
N MET A 192 -10.59 13.29 -23.65
CA MET A 192 -10.99 12.54 -22.46
C MET A 192 -12.12 13.30 -21.79
N VAL A 193 -13.34 12.78 -21.91
CA VAL A 193 -14.59 13.40 -21.46
C VAL A 193 -14.92 12.81 -20.08
N THR A 194 -14.63 13.48 -18.97
CA THR A 194 -14.06 14.83 -18.81
C THR A 194 -12.92 14.83 -17.79
N TRP A 195 -12.21 15.95 -17.65
CA TRP A 195 -11.23 16.05 -16.57
C TRP A 195 -11.91 16.08 -15.20
N ASN A 196 -12.92 16.93 -14.99
CA ASN A 196 -13.46 17.26 -13.66
C ASN A 196 -14.99 17.50 -13.62
N ASP A 197 -15.78 16.92 -14.52
CA ASP A 197 -17.24 16.97 -14.37
C ASP A 197 -17.71 16.00 -13.25
N TRP A 198 -17.75 16.54 -12.04
CA TRP A 198 -18.16 15.84 -10.83
C TRP A 198 -19.66 15.49 -10.82
N GLY A 199 -20.49 16.33 -11.45
CA GLY A 199 -21.95 16.17 -11.47
C GLY A 199 -22.41 15.04 -12.37
N GLU A 200 -21.65 14.76 -13.42
CA GLU A 200 -21.88 13.65 -14.34
C GLU A 200 -20.97 12.44 -14.08
N VAL A 201 -20.07 12.52 -13.11
CA VAL A 201 -19.16 11.43 -12.72
C VAL A 201 -18.31 10.94 -13.91
N SER A 202 -18.05 11.83 -14.88
CA SER A 202 -17.23 11.54 -16.04
C SER A 202 -15.76 11.93 -15.84
N TYR A 203 -15.39 12.39 -14.65
CA TYR A 203 -14.05 12.87 -14.32
C TYR A 203 -12.96 11.79 -14.43
N PHE A 204 -11.78 12.22 -14.88
CA PHE A 204 -10.51 11.51 -14.74
C PHE A 204 -9.60 12.09 -13.65
N CYS A 205 -9.81 13.35 -13.29
CA CYS A 205 -8.96 14.10 -12.37
C CYS A 205 -8.84 13.36 -11.03
N PRO A 206 -7.62 13.05 -10.58
CA PRO A 206 -7.39 12.54 -9.23
C PRO A 206 -7.75 13.59 -8.18
N PHE A 207 -8.41 13.18 -7.11
CA PHE A 207 -8.69 14.02 -5.95
C PHE A 207 -8.58 13.21 -4.67
N GLY A 208 -8.08 13.86 -3.62
CA GLY A 208 -8.13 13.34 -2.25
C GLY A 208 -7.56 11.93 -2.07
N SER A 209 -7.98 11.29 -0.97
CA SER A 209 -7.68 9.89 -0.69
C SER A 209 -8.86 9.00 -1.11
N ALA A 210 -8.59 7.73 -1.35
CA ALA A 210 -9.58 6.72 -1.72
C ALA A 210 -10.53 6.31 -0.57
N TYR A 211 -10.68 7.15 0.47
CA TYR A 211 -11.54 6.83 1.61
C TYR A 211 -12.82 7.64 1.56
N GLU A 212 -12.80 8.97 1.62
CA GLU A 212 -14.00 9.79 1.41
C GLU A 212 -13.55 11.19 0.97
N THR A 213 -14.00 11.67 -0.19
CA THR A 213 -13.77 13.07 -0.59
C THR A 213 -15.10 13.77 -0.83
N ALA A 214 -15.31 14.87 -0.11
CA ALA A 214 -16.42 15.78 -0.32
C ALA A 214 -15.90 17.02 -1.07
N LEU A 215 -16.31 17.17 -2.33
CA LEU A 215 -16.01 18.37 -3.11
C LEU A 215 -17.16 19.38 -2.95
N TRP A 216 -16.82 20.67 -2.86
CA TRP A 216 -17.78 21.78 -2.68
C TRP A 216 -18.81 21.49 -1.56
N ASN A 217 -18.31 21.18 -0.36
CA ASN A 217 -19.15 20.85 0.80
C ASN A 217 -20.12 19.68 0.55
N GLY A 218 -19.76 18.72 -0.30
CA GLY A 218 -20.55 17.52 -0.58
C GLY A 218 -21.65 17.70 -1.62
N HIS A 219 -21.60 18.78 -2.41
CA HIS A 219 -22.66 19.13 -3.37
C HIS A 219 -23.00 18.03 -4.38
N TRP A 220 -22.01 17.23 -4.81
CA TRP A 220 -22.20 16.12 -5.76
C TRP A 220 -22.32 14.74 -5.09
N GLY A 221 -22.41 14.70 -3.75
CA GLY A 221 -22.36 13.49 -2.95
C GLY A 221 -20.94 12.97 -2.75
N ALA A 222 -20.83 11.69 -2.36
CA ALA A 222 -19.54 11.03 -2.18
C ALA A 222 -18.80 10.88 -3.51
N MET A 223 -17.54 11.33 -3.54
CA MET A 223 -16.68 11.20 -4.72
C MET A 223 -15.76 9.98 -4.57
N LEU A 224 -15.79 9.09 -5.56
CA LEU A 224 -15.01 7.85 -5.61
C LEU A 224 -13.85 7.98 -6.60
N SER A 225 -12.67 7.44 -6.25
CA SER A 225 -11.49 7.58 -7.11
C SER A 225 -11.66 6.92 -8.49
N HIS A 226 -11.36 7.67 -9.55
CA HIS A 226 -11.21 7.18 -10.92
C HIS A 226 -9.74 7.05 -11.36
N THR A 227 -8.78 7.19 -10.43
CA THR A 227 -7.35 7.28 -10.75
C THR A 227 -6.84 6.06 -11.50
N ALA A 228 -7.35 4.86 -11.19
CA ALA A 228 -6.97 3.65 -11.90
C ALA A 228 -7.40 3.64 -13.37
N LEU A 229 -8.53 4.28 -13.72
CA LEU A 229 -8.98 4.44 -15.10
C LEU A 229 -8.07 5.42 -15.88
N LEU A 230 -7.66 6.52 -15.24
CA LEU A 230 -6.66 7.44 -15.80
C LEU A 230 -5.31 6.74 -16.00
N ASP A 231 -4.83 5.98 -15.01
CA ASP A 231 -3.55 5.31 -15.08
C ASP A 231 -3.52 4.22 -16.15
N ALA A 232 -4.58 3.43 -16.27
CA ALA A 232 -4.72 2.45 -17.36
C ALA A 232 -4.76 3.13 -18.74
N SER A 233 -5.37 4.33 -18.85
CA SER A 233 -5.41 5.09 -20.11
C SER A 233 -4.02 5.48 -20.61
N ARG A 234 -3.00 5.60 -19.74
CA ARG A 234 -1.63 5.97 -20.16
C ARG A 234 -1.05 5.00 -21.19
N TYR A 235 -1.32 3.71 -21.04
CA TYR A 235 -0.91 2.68 -22.00
C TYR A 235 -1.52 2.93 -23.38
N TYR A 236 -2.83 3.19 -23.42
CA TYR A 236 -3.56 3.43 -24.66
C TYR A 236 -3.23 4.78 -25.30
N ILE A 237 -2.98 5.83 -24.49
CA ILE A 237 -2.49 7.12 -24.97
C ILE A 237 -1.14 6.96 -25.65
N ALA A 238 -0.24 6.16 -25.07
CA ALA A 238 1.05 5.87 -25.68
C ALA A 238 0.90 5.09 -27.00
N TRP A 239 -0.01 4.11 -27.05
CA TRP A 239 -0.35 3.41 -28.29
C TRP A 239 -0.87 4.40 -29.35
N TYR A 240 -1.89 5.18 -29.02
CA TYR A 240 -2.50 6.16 -29.92
C TYR A 240 -1.47 7.15 -30.48
N LYS A 241 -0.62 7.73 -29.62
CA LYS A 241 0.41 8.70 -30.05
C LYS A 241 1.50 8.10 -30.94
N THR A 242 1.83 6.83 -30.76
CA THR A 242 2.95 6.19 -31.47
C THR A 242 2.49 5.34 -32.66
N GLY A 243 1.20 5.06 -32.78
CA GLY A 243 0.63 4.10 -33.73
C GLY A 243 1.02 2.65 -33.45
N LYS A 244 1.76 2.37 -32.36
CA LYS A 244 2.30 1.04 -32.06
C LYS A 244 1.88 0.61 -30.65
N GLN A 245 1.33 -0.59 -30.55
CA GLN A 245 0.96 -1.17 -29.27
C GLN A 245 2.21 -1.33 -28.36
N PRO A 246 2.25 -0.69 -27.18
CA PRO A 246 3.37 -0.83 -26.25
C PRO A 246 3.47 -2.25 -25.69
N ALA A 247 4.67 -2.70 -25.34
CA ALA A 247 4.85 -3.93 -24.57
C ALA A 247 4.47 -3.71 -23.10
N ILE A 248 3.95 -4.75 -22.43
CA ILE A 248 3.73 -4.73 -20.98
C ILE A 248 5.04 -5.03 -20.27
N THR A 249 5.57 -4.05 -19.53
CA THR A 249 6.88 -4.13 -18.85
C THR A 249 6.78 -4.22 -17.32
N GLU A 250 5.58 -4.11 -16.77
CA GLU A 250 5.31 -4.16 -15.33
C GLU A 250 3.97 -4.87 -15.09
N ASP A 251 3.90 -5.72 -14.07
CA ASP A 251 2.63 -6.33 -13.65
C ASP A 251 1.77 -5.27 -12.95
N VAL A 252 0.56 -5.03 -13.44
CA VAL A 252 -0.40 -4.12 -12.81
C VAL A 252 -1.77 -4.76 -12.77
N LEU A 253 -2.39 -4.72 -11.59
CA LEU A 253 -3.76 -5.11 -11.36
C LEU A 253 -4.61 -3.83 -11.22
N TYR A 254 -5.63 -3.69 -12.06
CA TYR A 254 -6.64 -2.63 -11.97
C TYR A 254 -7.98 -3.25 -11.60
N TYR A 255 -8.77 -2.57 -10.78
CA TYR A 255 -10.13 -2.99 -10.45
C TYR A 255 -11.08 -1.80 -10.40
N ALA A 256 -12.35 -2.05 -10.72
CA ALA A 256 -13.42 -1.08 -10.56
C ALA A 256 -14.74 -1.76 -10.19
N PHE A 257 -15.49 -1.18 -9.26
CA PHE A 257 -16.79 -1.68 -8.82
C PHE A 257 -17.62 -0.59 -8.14
N ARG A 258 -18.95 -0.75 -8.12
CA ARG A 258 -19.83 0.10 -7.30
C ARG A 258 -19.75 -0.28 -5.83
N THR A 259 -19.91 0.67 -4.92
CA THR A 259 -19.84 0.39 -3.47
C THR A 259 -21.13 -0.18 -2.87
N HIS A 260 -22.14 -0.46 -3.69
CA HIS A 260 -23.36 -1.15 -3.29
C HIS A 260 -24.00 -1.88 -4.50
N PRO A 261 -24.83 -2.92 -4.26
CA PRO A 261 -25.64 -3.57 -5.30
C PRO A 261 -26.57 -2.58 -5.99
N LYS A 262 -26.84 -2.80 -7.29
CA LYS A 262 -27.74 -1.94 -8.05
C LYS A 262 -29.18 -1.93 -7.53
N ASP A 263 -29.60 -3.04 -6.93
CA ASP A 263 -30.96 -3.27 -6.42
C ASP A 263 -31.07 -2.94 -4.92
N LEU A 264 -30.04 -2.31 -4.33
CA LEU A 264 -30.12 -1.81 -2.96
C LEU A 264 -31.28 -0.80 -2.85
N ALA A 265 -32.16 -0.99 -1.87
CA ALA A 265 -33.23 -0.05 -1.59
C ALA A 265 -32.65 1.30 -1.16
N VAL A 266 -32.98 2.35 -1.92
CA VAL A 266 -32.61 3.74 -1.62
C VAL A 266 -33.85 4.60 -1.44
N SER A 267 -33.73 5.69 -0.69
CA SER A 267 -34.78 6.71 -0.65
C SER A 267 -34.76 7.52 -1.95
N GLY A 268 -35.94 7.75 -2.53
CA GLY A 268 -36.09 8.52 -3.77
C GLY A 268 -36.05 7.68 -5.05
N LYS A 269 -35.85 8.36 -6.18
CA LYS A 269 -35.83 7.72 -7.50
C LYS A 269 -34.44 7.13 -7.77
N LEU A 270 -34.39 6.04 -8.53
CA LEU A 270 -33.15 5.49 -9.09
C LEU A 270 -32.75 6.26 -10.37
N PRO A 271 -31.45 6.32 -10.71
CA PRO A 271 -31.03 6.91 -11.98
C PRO A 271 -31.61 6.07 -13.12
N ARG A 272 -32.09 6.72 -14.18
CA ARG A 272 -32.55 6.01 -15.39
C ARG A 272 -31.39 5.15 -15.91
N GLY A 273 -31.66 3.87 -16.17
CA GLY A 273 -30.63 2.92 -16.58
C GLY A 273 -30.06 2.05 -15.46
N ALA A 274 -30.36 2.33 -14.17
CA ALA A 274 -29.86 1.55 -13.04
C ALA A 274 -30.09 0.03 -13.18
N ALA A 275 -31.27 -0.37 -13.68
CA ALA A 275 -31.61 -1.78 -13.89
C ALA A 275 -30.68 -2.51 -14.89
N ARG A 276 -30.06 -1.78 -15.82
CA ARG A 276 -29.14 -2.31 -16.85
C ARG A 276 -27.71 -2.47 -16.33
N LEU A 277 -27.40 -1.94 -15.16
CA LEU A 277 -26.09 -2.10 -14.55
C LEU A 277 -25.84 -3.58 -14.21
N VAL A 278 -24.57 -3.98 -14.26
CA VAL A 278 -24.12 -5.32 -13.87
C VAL A 278 -23.42 -5.23 -12.53
N ASP A 279 -23.88 -5.99 -11.53
CA ASP A 279 -23.18 -6.13 -10.26
C ASP A 279 -21.99 -7.08 -10.47
N ALA A 280 -20.86 -6.48 -10.85
CA ALA A 280 -19.58 -7.17 -11.10
C ALA A 280 -18.42 -6.35 -10.55
N ALA A 281 -17.37 -7.05 -10.11
CA ALA A 281 -16.05 -6.45 -9.95
C ALA A 281 -15.30 -6.54 -11.28
N PHE A 282 -15.12 -5.41 -11.95
CA PHE A 282 -14.38 -5.34 -13.21
C PHE A 282 -12.88 -5.30 -12.91
N VAL A 283 -12.16 -6.33 -13.31
CA VAL A 283 -10.71 -6.47 -13.07
C VAL A 283 -9.97 -6.46 -14.40
N SER A 284 -8.83 -5.80 -14.45
CA SER A 284 -7.94 -5.84 -15.61
C SER A 284 -6.51 -6.10 -15.16
N LEU A 285 -5.90 -7.14 -15.74
CA LEU A 285 -4.55 -7.59 -15.42
C LEU A 285 -3.65 -7.25 -16.60
N PHE A 286 -2.64 -6.44 -16.35
CA PHE A 286 -1.57 -6.13 -17.30
C PHE A 286 -0.36 -6.92 -16.82
N LEU A 287 -0.05 -8.03 -17.49
CA LEU A 287 0.94 -9.00 -17.01
C LEU A 287 2.13 -9.13 -17.95
N THR A 288 3.32 -9.16 -17.37
CA THR A 288 4.59 -9.44 -18.06
C THR A 288 4.77 -10.92 -18.39
N ALA A 289 4.18 -11.79 -17.58
CA ALA A 289 4.20 -13.24 -17.70
C ALA A 289 2.92 -13.84 -17.08
N PRO A 290 2.51 -15.07 -17.45
CA PRO A 290 1.32 -15.71 -16.90
C PRO A 290 1.30 -15.69 -15.35
N ALA A 291 0.12 -15.47 -14.77
CA ALA A 291 -0.10 -15.42 -13.33
C ALA A 291 -1.51 -15.90 -12.97
N GLN A 292 -1.68 -16.40 -11.75
CA GLN A 292 -2.98 -16.79 -11.20
C GLN A 292 -3.55 -15.65 -10.36
N LEU A 293 -4.76 -15.20 -10.68
CA LEU A 293 -5.56 -14.34 -9.81
C LEU A 293 -6.45 -15.22 -8.93
N THR A 294 -6.27 -15.14 -7.62
CA THR A 294 -7.24 -15.56 -6.61
C THR A 294 -8.01 -14.34 -6.13
N PHE A 295 -9.26 -14.22 -6.56
CA PHE A 295 -10.16 -13.14 -6.18
C PHE A 295 -11.18 -13.62 -5.14
N ARG A 296 -11.37 -12.84 -4.07
CA ARG A 296 -12.36 -13.09 -3.04
C ARG A 296 -13.34 -11.94 -2.93
N SER A 297 -14.63 -12.28 -3.01
CA SER A 297 -15.77 -11.37 -2.82
C SER A 297 -16.78 -12.04 -1.90
N GLY A 298 -16.92 -11.53 -0.67
CA GLY A 298 -17.70 -12.20 0.38
C GLY A 298 -17.19 -13.62 0.68
N THR A 299 -18.07 -14.62 0.53
CA THR A 299 -17.73 -16.04 0.68
C THR A 299 -17.22 -16.69 -0.61
N THR A 300 -17.36 -16.02 -1.75
CA THR A 300 -16.97 -16.54 -3.06
C THR A 300 -15.48 -16.35 -3.28
N VAL A 301 -14.81 -17.41 -3.73
CA VAL A 301 -13.43 -17.38 -4.20
C VAL A 301 -13.40 -17.81 -5.67
N THR A 302 -12.79 -16.99 -6.52
CA THR A 302 -12.63 -17.25 -7.95
C THR A 302 -11.14 -17.30 -8.28
N ASN A 303 -10.70 -18.38 -8.92
CA ASN A 303 -9.33 -18.51 -9.39
C ASN A 303 -9.31 -18.41 -10.92
N VAL A 304 -8.49 -17.53 -11.46
CA VAL A 304 -8.36 -17.30 -12.91
C VAL A 304 -6.88 -17.32 -13.29
N MET A 305 -6.52 -18.18 -14.24
CA MET A 305 -5.21 -18.11 -14.88
C MET A 305 -5.26 -17.06 -16.01
N ALA A 306 -4.44 -16.02 -15.90
CA ALA A 306 -4.27 -15.02 -16.93
C ALA A 306 -2.92 -15.18 -17.62
N GLN A 307 -2.89 -14.97 -18.93
CA GLN A 307 -1.66 -15.02 -19.73
C GLN A 307 -0.91 -13.68 -19.67
N ALA A 308 0.32 -13.65 -20.19
CA ALA A 308 1.02 -12.39 -20.44
C ALA A 308 0.19 -11.49 -21.38
N GLY A 309 0.29 -10.17 -21.19
CA GLY A 309 -0.52 -9.17 -21.90
C GLY A 309 -1.65 -8.62 -21.04
N ILE A 310 -2.73 -8.16 -21.68
CA ILE A 310 -3.88 -7.56 -21.02
C ILE A 310 -5.03 -8.56 -20.97
N THR A 311 -5.57 -8.81 -19.79
CA THR A 311 -6.78 -9.63 -19.60
C THR A 311 -7.83 -8.83 -18.85
N HIS A 312 -9.06 -8.77 -19.38
CA HIS A 312 -10.21 -8.13 -18.73
C HIS A 312 -11.17 -9.20 -18.18
N LEU A 313 -11.64 -9.01 -16.95
CA LEU A 313 -12.50 -9.95 -16.24
C LEU A 313 -13.68 -9.20 -15.61
N ALA A 314 -14.87 -9.78 -15.67
CA ALA A 314 -16.01 -9.40 -14.84
C ALA A 314 -16.21 -10.50 -13.80
N LEU A 315 -15.89 -10.20 -12.54
CA LEU A 315 -15.84 -11.17 -11.45
C LEU A 315 -17.02 -10.99 -10.49
N PRO A 316 -17.30 -11.97 -9.61
CA PRO A 316 -18.41 -11.90 -8.66
C PRO A 316 -18.43 -10.62 -7.82
N PHE A 317 -19.63 -10.17 -7.47
CA PHE A 317 -19.88 -8.97 -6.70
C PHE A 317 -20.74 -9.34 -5.49
N ALA A 318 -20.11 -9.48 -4.33
CA ALA A 318 -20.79 -9.75 -3.07
C ALA A 318 -20.42 -8.68 -2.03
N PRO A 319 -21.36 -8.31 -1.13
CA PRO A 319 -21.07 -7.42 -0.03
C PRO A 319 -19.85 -7.86 0.81
N GLY A 320 -19.11 -6.87 1.31
CA GLY A 320 -17.88 -7.05 2.08
C GLY A 320 -16.62 -6.61 1.33
N ALA A 321 -15.46 -6.96 1.90
CA ALA A 321 -14.16 -6.62 1.35
C ALA A 321 -13.87 -7.40 0.06
N GLN A 322 -13.25 -6.73 -0.90
CA GLN A 322 -12.82 -7.31 -2.17
C GLN A 322 -11.31 -7.51 -2.12
N ARG A 323 -10.83 -8.76 -2.19
CA ARG A 323 -9.40 -9.09 -2.11
C ARG A 323 -8.91 -9.77 -3.38
N PHE A 324 -7.78 -9.31 -3.88
CA PHE A 324 -7.11 -9.77 -5.09
C PHE A 324 -5.72 -10.26 -4.70
N VAL A 325 -5.45 -11.54 -4.91
CA VAL A 325 -4.11 -12.12 -4.73
C VAL A 325 -3.65 -12.58 -6.10
N LEU A 326 -2.59 -11.98 -6.61
CA LEU A 326 -1.94 -12.40 -7.85
C LEU A 326 -0.68 -13.18 -7.49
N SER A 327 -0.57 -14.40 -8.00
CA SER A 327 0.57 -15.28 -7.75
C SER A 327 1.20 -15.81 -9.03
N ARG A 328 2.50 -16.06 -8.99
CA ARG A 328 3.29 -16.66 -10.07
C ARG A 328 4.23 -17.69 -9.45
N ASN A 329 4.20 -18.92 -9.95
CA ASN A 329 5.01 -20.02 -9.39
C ASN A 329 4.83 -20.20 -7.87
N ALA A 330 3.59 -20.08 -7.37
CA ALA A 330 3.21 -20.10 -5.95
C ALA A 330 3.70 -18.90 -5.09
N GLU A 331 4.51 -18.00 -5.64
CA GLU A 331 4.88 -16.74 -4.99
C GLU A 331 3.76 -15.70 -5.17
N THR A 332 3.39 -15.00 -4.09
CA THR A 332 2.42 -13.89 -4.18
C THR A 332 3.13 -12.62 -4.62
N ILE A 333 2.82 -12.14 -5.83
CA ILE A 333 3.40 -10.91 -6.39
C ILE A 333 2.57 -9.66 -6.08
N ILE A 334 1.26 -9.81 -5.88
CA ILE A 334 0.35 -8.75 -5.44
C ILE A 334 -0.63 -9.34 -4.44
N ASP A 335 -0.78 -8.71 -3.28
CA ASP A 335 -1.88 -8.97 -2.32
C ASP A 335 -2.57 -7.64 -2.01
N LYS A 336 -3.78 -7.48 -2.53
CA LYS A 336 -4.52 -6.23 -2.45
C LYS A 336 -5.93 -6.47 -1.94
N THR A 337 -6.26 -5.85 -0.81
CA THR A 337 -7.67 -5.60 -0.45
C THR A 337 -8.05 -4.20 -0.95
N ALA A 338 -9.19 -4.09 -1.64
CA ALA A 338 -9.72 -2.80 -2.09
C ALA A 338 -9.97 -1.86 -0.91
N GLU A 339 -9.81 -0.56 -1.15
CA GLU A 339 -9.98 0.49 -0.14
C GLU A 339 -11.42 0.60 0.36
N HIS A 340 -12.38 0.25 -0.51
CA HIS A 340 -13.79 0.21 -0.18
C HIS A 340 -14.33 -1.22 -0.18
N ALA A 341 -15.15 -1.52 0.84
CA ALA A 341 -16.03 -2.67 0.81
C ALA A 341 -17.30 -2.36 0.01
N ILE A 342 -17.95 -3.41 -0.49
CA ILE A 342 -19.30 -3.32 -1.03
C ILE A 342 -20.27 -3.37 0.15
N SER A 343 -21.07 -2.32 0.34
CA SER A 343 -22.09 -2.27 1.38
C SER A 343 -23.36 -3.01 0.96
N ALA A 344 -23.93 -3.77 1.89
CA ALA A 344 -25.24 -4.40 1.71
C ALA A 344 -26.41 -3.46 2.06
N THR A 345 -26.14 -2.32 2.69
CA THR A 345 -27.17 -1.49 3.34
C THR A 345 -27.01 0.01 3.09
N ASP A 346 -25.85 0.45 2.60
CA ASP A 346 -25.52 1.87 2.47
C ASP A 346 -25.30 2.24 0.99
N PRO A 347 -26.13 3.12 0.42
CA PRO A 347 -25.97 3.61 -0.95
C PRO A 347 -24.96 4.75 -1.08
N TRP A 348 -24.02 4.92 -0.14
CA TRP A 348 -23.04 6.01 -0.06
C TRP A 348 -22.40 6.42 -1.40
N GLY A 349 -22.07 5.47 -2.28
CA GLY A 349 -21.49 5.76 -3.60
C GLY A 349 -22.45 6.38 -4.62
N ASN A 350 -23.77 6.38 -4.38
CA ASN A 350 -24.80 6.88 -5.29
C ASN A 350 -24.60 6.44 -6.75
N PHE A 351 -24.51 5.13 -6.96
CA PHE A 351 -24.24 4.52 -8.28
C PHE A 351 -22.93 4.96 -8.97
N ASN A 352 -22.03 5.67 -8.28
CA ASN A 352 -20.69 5.97 -8.77
C ASN A 352 -19.83 4.69 -8.79
N LEU A 353 -18.81 4.66 -9.65
CA LEU A 353 -17.84 3.60 -9.78
C LEU A 353 -16.58 3.95 -8.98
N PHE A 354 -16.18 3.09 -8.04
CA PHE A 354 -14.85 3.19 -7.46
C PHE A 354 -13.85 2.46 -8.35
N SER A 355 -12.63 2.98 -8.47
CA SER A 355 -11.53 2.31 -9.14
C SER A 355 -10.24 2.39 -8.34
N GLY A 356 -9.45 1.33 -8.37
CA GLY A 356 -8.16 1.25 -7.71
C GLY A 356 -7.19 0.36 -8.48
N SER A 357 -5.93 0.37 -8.06
CA SER A 357 -4.88 -0.41 -8.68
C SER A 357 -3.89 -0.95 -7.65
N ALA A 358 -3.13 -1.95 -8.06
CA ALA A 358 -2.03 -2.52 -7.31
C ALA A 358 -0.90 -2.94 -8.26
N LYS A 359 0.32 -2.85 -7.75
CA LYS A 359 1.55 -3.25 -8.42
C LYS A 359 2.39 -4.07 -7.44
N PRO A 360 3.28 -4.96 -7.91
CA PRO A 360 4.23 -5.63 -7.04
C PRO A 360 5.05 -4.60 -6.25
N LEU A 361 5.29 -4.89 -4.97
CA LEU A 361 6.11 -4.03 -4.13
C LEU A 361 7.57 -4.08 -4.62
N ALA A 362 8.08 -2.96 -5.11
CA ALA A 362 9.47 -2.82 -5.55
C ALA A 362 10.21 -1.84 -4.65
N VAL A 363 11.02 -2.36 -3.72
CA VAL A 363 11.92 -1.54 -2.90
C VAL A 363 13.34 -1.68 -3.44
N ARG A 364 13.95 -0.59 -3.91
CA ARG A 364 15.31 -0.58 -4.50
C ARG A 364 16.08 0.65 -4.07
N VAL A 365 17.39 0.50 -3.89
CA VAL A 365 18.30 1.64 -3.86
C VAL A 365 18.62 2.01 -5.30
N LYS A 366 18.38 3.26 -5.70
CA LYS A 366 18.73 3.79 -7.02
C LYS A 366 19.72 4.93 -6.85
N ASN A 367 20.73 4.98 -7.71
CA ASN A 367 21.63 6.13 -7.78
C ASN A 367 20.91 7.29 -8.48
N SER A 368 20.96 8.48 -7.90
CA SER A 368 20.58 9.74 -8.55
C SER A 368 21.76 10.71 -8.49
N ASP A 369 21.63 11.87 -9.15
CA ASP A 369 22.65 12.93 -9.12
C ASP A 369 22.95 13.41 -7.69
N GLY A 370 22.00 13.24 -6.76
CA GLY A 370 22.14 13.53 -5.33
C GLY A 370 22.67 12.38 -4.47
N GLY A 371 23.07 11.25 -5.08
CA GLY A 371 23.52 10.03 -4.39
C GLY A 371 22.46 8.91 -4.34
N PRO A 372 22.75 7.80 -3.63
CA PRO A 372 21.83 6.66 -3.54
C PRO A 372 20.57 7.01 -2.73
N GLN A 373 19.40 6.71 -3.30
CA GLN A 373 18.09 6.93 -2.69
C GLN A 373 17.32 5.61 -2.60
N ILE A 374 16.57 5.41 -1.52
CA ILE A 374 15.63 4.31 -1.40
C ILE A 374 14.37 4.70 -2.18
N CYS A 375 13.99 3.87 -3.14
CA CYS A 375 12.77 3.99 -3.91
C CYS A 375 11.79 2.88 -3.55
N VAL A 376 10.52 3.22 -3.36
CA VAL A 376 9.40 2.30 -3.21
C VAL A 376 8.50 2.48 -4.43
N ASN A 377 8.29 1.42 -5.20
CA ASN A 377 7.54 1.43 -6.46
C ASN A 377 8.03 2.53 -7.42
N GLY A 378 9.36 2.68 -7.50
CA GLY A 378 10.02 3.68 -8.35
C GLY A 378 10.06 5.10 -7.79
N MET A 379 9.29 5.41 -6.74
CA MET A 379 9.26 6.74 -6.12
C MET A 379 10.30 6.84 -4.99
N PRO A 380 11.17 7.86 -4.98
CA PRO A 380 12.09 8.07 -3.86
C PRO A 380 11.32 8.38 -2.58
N ILE A 381 11.73 7.78 -1.46
CA ILE A 381 11.17 8.05 -0.15
C ILE A 381 12.21 8.68 0.78
N PRO A 382 11.78 9.51 1.77
CA PRO A 382 12.68 9.95 2.83
C PRO A 382 13.25 8.72 3.56
N PRO A 383 14.57 8.63 3.81
CA PRO A 383 15.20 7.49 4.45
C PRO A 383 15.00 7.53 5.98
N ARG A 384 13.74 7.60 6.43
CA ARG A 384 13.40 7.57 7.86
C ARG A 384 13.25 6.12 8.29
N PHE A 385 14.11 5.70 9.21
CA PHE A 385 14.07 4.38 9.81
C PHE A 385 13.66 4.50 11.27
N PHE A 386 12.73 3.64 11.69
CA PHE A 386 12.64 3.28 13.09
C PHE A 386 13.63 2.16 13.37
N TRP A 387 14.39 2.27 14.47
CA TRP A 387 15.16 1.15 15.00
C TRP A 387 14.63 0.74 16.37
N GLY A 388 14.44 -0.57 16.57
CA GLY A 388 14.08 -1.11 17.88
C GLY A 388 14.43 -2.59 18.02
N SER A 389 14.30 -3.13 19.23
CA SER A 389 14.51 -4.56 19.50
C SER A 389 13.45 -5.06 20.48
N GLU A 390 13.00 -6.31 20.26
CA GLU A 390 12.02 -6.95 21.14
C GLU A 390 12.67 -7.33 22.48
N ASN A 391 12.52 -6.44 23.46
CA ASN A 391 12.99 -6.66 24.82
C ASN A 391 11.82 -6.92 25.77
N SER A 392 12.12 -7.57 26.91
CA SER A 392 11.14 -7.71 27.98
C SER A 392 10.88 -6.37 28.68
N GLY A 393 9.64 -6.17 29.13
CA GLY A 393 9.25 -5.01 29.91
C GLY A 393 9.93 -4.98 31.28
N ARG A 394 10.31 -3.77 31.72
CA ARG A 394 10.80 -3.51 33.07
C ARG A 394 9.61 -3.30 34.00
N ILE A 395 9.67 -3.90 35.18
CA ILE A 395 8.65 -3.78 36.22
C ILE A 395 9.24 -2.96 37.38
N PRO A 396 8.63 -1.83 37.75
CA PRO A 396 9.05 -1.07 38.90
C PRO A 396 8.70 -1.80 40.19
N VAL A 397 9.66 -1.83 41.11
CA VAL A 397 9.49 -2.35 42.47
C VAL A 397 8.92 -1.22 43.35
N THR A 398 8.03 -1.60 44.27
CA THR A 398 7.49 -0.72 45.30
C THR A 398 7.75 -1.31 46.69
N GLU A 399 7.60 -0.50 47.73
CA GLU A 399 7.67 -0.96 49.13
C GLU A 399 6.60 -2.00 49.50
N ASN A 400 5.48 -2.01 48.79
CA ASN A 400 4.36 -2.91 49.00
C ASN A 400 4.47 -4.18 48.14
N TRP A 401 3.89 -5.28 48.62
CA TRP A 401 3.78 -6.51 47.85
C TRP A 401 2.83 -6.33 46.66
N VAL A 402 3.38 -6.32 45.45
CA VAL A 402 2.61 -6.29 44.21
C VAL A 402 2.74 -7.63 43.50
N GLU A 403 1.63 -8.19 43.04
CA GLU A 403 1.61 -9.35 42.17
C GLU A 403 1.76 -8.92 40.71
N HIS A 404 2.62 -9.62 39.99
CA HIS A 404 2.84 -9.43 38.57
C HIS A 404 2.55 -10.73 37.84
N THR A 405 1.85 -10.60 36.71
CA THR A 405 1.49 -11.72 35.85
C THR A 405 1.76 -11.36 34.39
N PHE A 406 2.32 -12.30 33.63
CA PHE A 406 2.38 -12.20 32.18
C PHE A 406 2.16 -13.56 31.52
N ASP A 407 1.49 -13.54 30.37
CA ASP A 407 1.23 -14.72 29.55
C ASP A 407 2.14 -14.72 28.32
N PHE A 408 2.52 -15.91 27.85
CA PHE A 408 3.25 -16.09 26.61
C PHE A 408 2.82 -17.37 25.90
N THR A 409 2.72 -17.31 24.57
CA THR A 409 2.30 -18.43 23.71
C THR A 409 3.45 -18.82 22.81
N LEU A 410 3.67 -20.12 22.66
CA LEU A 410 4.83 -20.63 21.93
C LEU A 410 4.49 -20.98 20.49
N ASP A 411 5.34 -20.56 19.56
CA ASP A 411 5.23 -20.92 18.14
C ASP A 411 5.95 -22.25 17.83
N SER A 412 6.78 -22.76 18.75
CA SER A 412 7.50 -24.04 18.67
C SER A 412 7.64 -24.71 20.04
N ASP A 413 7.96 -26.01 20.03
CA ASP A 413 8.32 -26.73 21.24
C ASP A 413 9.67 -26.24 21.79
N VAL A 414 9.76 -26.20 23.11
CA VAL A 414 10.99 -25.95 23.88
C VAL A 414 11.21 -27.19 24.73
N ALA A 415 12.26 -27.95 24.45
CA ALA A 415 12.48 -29.28 25.01
C ALA A 415 13.64 -29.26 26.01
N GLY A 416 13.37 -28.84 27.25
CA GLY A 416 14.37 -28.79 28.32
C GLY A 416 15.43 -27.70 28.18
N ASN A 417 15.36 -26.87 27.15
CA ASN A 417 16.29 -25.77 26.88
C ASN A 417 15.67 -24.39 27.13
N GLY A 418 14.55 -24.32 27.86
CA GLY A 418 13.94 -23.09 28.32
C GLY A 418 14.56 -22.58 29.63
N THR A 419 14.63 -21.27 29.79
CA THR A 419 15.05 -20.64 31.05
C THR A 419 14.32 -19.32 31.32
N LEU A 420 13.94 -19.08 32.57
CA LEU A 420 13.45 -17.80 33.06
C LEU A 420 14.59 -17.05 33.76
N HIS A 421 14.83 -15.80 33.34
CA HIS A 421 15.78 -14.90 33.98
C HIS A 421 15.05 -13.78 34.71
N PHE A 422 15.58 -13.37 35.86
CA PHE A 422 15.27 -12.11 36.53
C PHE A 422 16.52 -11.25 36.55
N ARG A 423 16.53 -10.16 35.76
CA ARG A 423 17.57 -9.12 35.81
C ARG A 423 17.12 -7.95 36.66
N PHE A 424 18.07 -7.21 37.22
CA PHE A 424 17.82 -6.09 38.13
C PHE A 424 18.45 -4.81 37.58
N GLY A 425 17.96 -3.64 38.01
CA GLY A 425 18.55 -2.36 37.64
C GLY A 425 19.90 -2.10 38.32
N ASP A 426 20.74 -1.31 37.66
CA ASP A 426 22.11 -0.95 38.10
C ASP A 426 22.10 0.12 39.21
N GLU A 427 21.31 -0.11 40.25
CA GLU A 427 21.16 0.76 41.42
C GLU A 427 21.19 -0.05 42.72
N PRO A 428 21.79 0.48 43.80
CA PRO A 428 21.73 -0.19 45.11
C PRO A 428 20.30 -0.35 45.59
N ALA A 429 19.92 -1.56 45.99
CA ALA A 429 18.54 -1.87 46.36
C ALA A 429 18.46 -3.12 47.22
N THR A 430 17.37 -3.25 47.97
CA THR A 430 16.96 -4.48 48.65
C THR A 430 15.56 -4.84 48.19
N LEU A 431 15.33 -6.07 47.74
CA LEU A 431 14.02 -6.53 47.30
C LEU A 431 13.82 -8.02 47.60
N ILE A 432 12.57 -8.44 47.72
CA ILE A 432 12.19 -9.84 47.96
C ILE A 432 11.24 -10.28 46.85
N LEU A 433 11.54 -11.42 46.24
CA LEU A 433 10.67 -12.10 45.26
C LEU A 433 10.10 -13.38 45.88
N ARG A 434 8.79 -13.59 45.74
CA ARG A 434 8.14 -14.81 46.21
C ARG A 434 6.96 -15.23 45.33
N ASP A 435 6.36 -16.37 45.67
CA ASP A 435 5.17 -16.91 45.02
C ASP A 435 5.35 -17.09 43.49
N LEU A 436 6.59 -17.35 43.05
CA LEU A 436 6.91 -17.54 41.64
C LEU A 436 6.35 -18.87 41.11
N ARG A 437 5.55 -18.78 40.05
CA ARG A 437 4.93 -19.91 39.36
C ARG A 437 4.98 -19.71 37.85
N ILE A 438 5.18 -20.81 37.11
CA ILE A 438 4.91 -20.88 35.67
C ILE A 438 3.99 -22.07 35.45
N VAL A 439 2.80 -21.83 34.90
CA VAL A 439 1.79 -22.87 34.66
C VAL A 439 1.32 -22.86 33.22
N ASP A 440 0.94 -24.01 32.70
CA ASP A 440 0.14 -24.14 31.49
C ASP A 440 -1.24 -23.52 31.76
N ALA A 441 -1.62 -22.49 31.00
CA ALA A 441 -2.82 -21.71 31.27
C ALA A 441 -4.13 -22.47 31.02
N GLN A 442 -4.08 -23.59 30.28
CA GLN A 442 -5.24 -24.42 30.00
C GLN A 442 -5.40 -25.54 31.05
N THR A 443 -4.30 -26.21 31.40
CA THR A 443 -4.34 -27.38 32.27
C THR A 443 -4.04 -27.07 33.74
N GLY A 444 -3.41 -25.92 34.02
CA GLY A 444 -2.91 -25.56 35.34
C GLY A 444 -1.64 -26.31 35.75
N ALA A 445 -1.07 -27.15 34.88
CA ALA A 445 0.13 -27.92 35.18
C ALA A 445 1.35 -27.00 35.40
N GLU A 446 2.10 -27.25 36.47
CA GLU A 446 3.32 -26.48 36.79
C GLU A 446 4.49 -26.89 35.88
N VAL A 447 5.16 -25.89 35.30
CA VAL A 447 6.37 -26.05 34.48
C VAL A 447 7.63 -25.72 35.27
N LEU A 448 7.53 -24.75 36.18
CA LEU A 448 8.58 -24.42 37.14
C LEU A 448 8.24 -25.08 38.48
N PRO A 449 9.20 -25.75 39.16
CA PRO A 449 8.95 -26.30 40.49
C PRO A 449 8.40 -25.25 41.47
N SER A 450 7.27 -25.56 42.10
CA SER A 450 6.68 -24.77 43.16
C SER A 450 7.68 -24.40 44.26
N ASN A 451 7.52 -23.20 44.82
CA ASN A 451 8.30 -22.71 45.96
C ASN A 451 9.83 -22.69 45.71
N SER A 452 10.26 -22.61 44.45
CA SER A 452 11.69 -22.59 44.10
C SER A 452 12.46 -21.37 44.66
N PHE A 453 11.76 -20.35 45.18
CA PHE A 453 12.35 -19.20 45.89
C PHE A 453 12.15 -19.23 47.41
N ALA A 454 11.47 -20.24 47.98
CA ALA A 454 11.12 -20.22 49.40
C ALA A 454 12.31 -20.43 50.35
N GLU A 455 13.30 -21.23 49.92
CA GLU A 455 14.47 -21.56 50.71
C GLU A 455 15.68 -21.97 49.86
N ALA A 456 16.87 -21.96 50.47
CA ALA A 456 18.14 -22.21 49.78
C ALA A 456 18.22 -23.59 49.10
N ALA A 457 17.64 -24.63 49.71
CA ALA A 457 17.66 -25.98 49.14
C ALA A 457 16.80 -26.09 47.87
N ALA A 458 15.63 -25.46 47.86
CA ALA A 458 14.75 -25.40 46.69
C ALA A 458 15.35 -24.54 45.57
N PHE A 459 15.95 -23.41 45.92
CA PHE A 459 16.62 -22.52 44.98
C PHE A 459 17.74 -23.24 44.21
N ARG A 460 18.67 -23.89 44.90
CA ARG A 460 19.82 -24.57 44.27
C ARG A 460 19.42 -25.70 43.30
N LYS A 461 18.23 -26.29 43.44
CA LYS A 461 17.71 -27.30 42.51
C LYS A 461 17.24 -26.70 41.19
N SER A 462 16.83 -25.44 41.18
CA SER A 462 16.09 -24.86 40.07
C SER A 462 16.70 -23.59 39.50
N TRP A 463 17.61 -22.94 40.23
CA TRP A 463 18.13 -21.61 39.93
C TRP A 463 19.63 -21.48 40.20
N SER A 464 20.24 -20.54 39.48
CA SER A 464 21.60 -20.07 39.71
C SER A 464 21.65 -18.54 39.63
N VAL A 465 22.75 -17.99 40.14
CA VAL A 465 23.08 -16.56 40.10
C VAL A 465 24.22 -16.33 39.12
N TRP A 466 24.16 -15.19 38.42
CA TRP A 466 25.24 -14.72 37.57
C TRP A 466 25.53 -13.24 37.88
N PRO A 467 26.80 -12.79 37.83
CA PRO A 467 28.01 -13.61 37.80
C PRO A 467 28.21 -14.43 39.07
N THR A 468 29.19 -15.32 39.10
CA THR A 468 29.51 -16.15 40.28
C THR A 468 30.89 -15.78 40.85
N GLY A 469 31.15 -16.16 42.10
CA GLY A 469 32.46 -16.00 42.72
C GLY A 469 32.93 -14.55 42.78
N THR A 470 34.19 -14.31 42.44
CA THR A 470 34.83 -12.98 42.47
C THR A 470 34.30 -12.01 41.42
N ASP A 471 33.66 -12.51 40.36
CA ASP A 471 33.07 -11.68 39.30
C ASP A 471 31.74 -11.04 39.75
N ASN A 472 31.13 -11.59 40.81
CA ASN A 472 29.95 -10.98 41.44
C ASN A 472 30.38 -9.91 42.45
N THR A 473 30.48 -8.67 41.97
CA THR A 473 30.89 -7.53 42.77
C THR A 473 29.72 -6.77 43.42
N VAL A 474 28.47 -7.03 43.01
CA VAL A 474 27.33 -6.16 43.34
C VAL A 474 26.18 -6.84 44.07
N GLY A 475 25.95 -8.15 43.88
CA GLY A 475 24.72 -8.78 44.36
C GLY A 475 24.96 -9.87 45.41
N SER A 476 24.10 -9.91 46.41
CA SER A 476 24.00 -11.05 47.33
C SER A 476 22.57 -11.51 47.47
N LEU A 477 22.39 -12.81 47.73
CA LEU A 477 21.09 -13.43 47.97
C LEU A 477 21.01 -13.97 49.40
N ASP A 478 19.81 -13.92 49.97
CA ASP A 478 19.40 -14.56 51.21
C ASP A 478 17.94 -15.02 51.07
N PHE A 479 17.35 -15.60 52.11
CA PHE A 479 15.96 -16.05 52.13
C PHE A 479 15.21 -15.43 53.31
N ALA A 480 14.14 -14.69 53.00
CA ALA A 480 13.31 -14.02 53.99
C ALA A 480 11.86 -13.98 53.53
N GLU A 481 10.93 -13.98 54.48
CA GLU A 481 9.48 -13.82 54.22
C GLU A 481 8.90 -14.83 53.21
N GLY A 482 9.44 -16.05 53.19
CA GLY A 482 9.04 -17.11 52.27
C GLY A 482 9.47 -16.89 50.81
N GLY A 483 10.45 -16.01 50.58
CA GLY A 483 10.99 -15.70 49.26
C GLY A 483 12.49 -15.51 49.25
N ILE A 484 13.01 -15.17 48.07
CA ILE A 484 14.41 -14.84 47.86
C ILE A 484 14.61 -13.34 48.08
N ALA A 485 15.45 -12.99 49.05
CA ALA A 485 15.86 -11.64 49.34
C ALA A 485 17.16 -11.32 48.59
N ILE A 486 17.18 -10.20 47.87
CA ILE A 486 18.28 -9.77 47.03
C ILE A 486 18.74 -8.41 47.52
N THR A 487 20.05 -8.28 47.76
CA THR A 487 20.69 -7.02 48.08
C THR A 487 21.69 -6.67 46.99
N LEU A 488 21.49 -5.51 46.36
CA LEU A 488 22.38 -4.92 45.37
C LEU A 488 23.15 -3.77 46.01
N ARG A 489 24.45 -3.73 45.76
CA ARG A 489 25.39 -2.70 46.22
C ARG A 489 26.15 -2.15 45.04
N ALA A 490 26.57 -0.89 45.14
CA ALA A 490 27.39 -0.28 44.11
C ALA A 490 28.75 -1.01 44.00
N PRO A 491 29.27 -1.21 42.77
CA PRO A 491 30.62 -1.72 42.56
C PRO A 491 31.66 -0.69 43.04
N ALA A 492 32.94 -1.06 43.05
CA ALA A 492 33.99 -0.11 43.42
C ALA A 492 33.99 1.11 42.48
N LYS A 493 34.44 2.26 42.99
CA LYS A 493 34.41 3.52 42.24
C LYS A 493 35.15 3.37 40.90
N GLY A 494 34.43 3.57 39.79
CA GLY A 494 34.98 3.50 38.44
C GLY A 494 34.84 2.12 37.77
N GLU A 495 34.37 1.10 38.51
CA GLU A 495 34.04 -0.21 37.93
C GLU A 495 32.64 -0.22 37.29
N ARG A 496 32.47 -1.10 36.31
CA ARG A 496 31.19 -1.30 35.62
C ARG A 496 30.29 -2.21 36.45
N TRP A 497 29.00 -1.90 36.52
CA TRP A 497 28.00 -2.83 37.04
C TRP A 497 27.97 -4.11 36.19
N PRO A 498 28.20 -5.30 36.78
CA PRO A 498 28.00 -6.56 36.07
C PRO A 498 26.49 -6.84 35.88
N ASP A 499 26.13 -7.64 34.89
CA ASP A 499 24.75 -8.11 34.65
C ASP A 499 24.33 -9.10 35.75
N TYR A 500 24.07 -8.60 36.96
CA TYR A 500 23.62 -9.42 38.07
C TYR A 500 22.20 -9.91 37.81
N HIS A 501 22.02 -11.24 37.75
CA HIS A 501 20.71 -11.82 37.50
C HIS A 501 20.56 -13.23 38.05
N LEU A 502 19.30 -13.63 38.24
CA LEU A 502 18.92 -15.01 38.52
C LEU A 502 18.50 -15.67 37.21
N HIS A 503 18.86 -16.94 37.01
CA HIS A 503 18.35 -17.73 35.90
C HIS A 503 18.01 -19.15 36.33
N SER A 504 16.94 -19.71 35.78
CA SER A 504 16.57 -21.10 36.05
C SER A 504 17.53 -22.06 35.36
N VAL A 505 17.87 -23.16 36.04
CA VAL A 505 18.76 -24.24 35.54
C VAL A 505 18.07 -25.61 35.47
N CYS A 506 16.77 -25.67 35.78
CA CYS A 506 15.98 -26.91 35.76
C CYS A 506 15.50 -27.35 34.37
N GLY A 507 15.87 -26.64 33.30
CA GLY A 507 15.53 -27.00 31.92
C GLY A 507 14.02 -26.94 31.64
N LEU A 508 13.47 -25.73 31.52
CA LEU A 508 12.02 -25.56 31.31
C LEU A 508 11.58 -26.12 29.96
N THR A 509 10.40 -26.74 29.92
CA THR A 509 9.81 -27.35 28.73
C THR A 509 8.46 -26.72 28.43
N PHE A 510 8.23 -26.35 27.17
CA PHE A 510 6.99 -25.72 26.70
C PHE A 510 6.54 -26.35 25.39
N ALA A 511 5.23 -26.52 25.21
CA ALA A 511 4.66 -27.10 24.00
C ALA A 511 4.18 -26.01 23.04
N LYS A 512 4.35 -26.26 21.73
CA LYS A 512 3.86 -25.43 20.64
C LYS A 512 2.36 -25.18 20.75
N GLY A 513 1.94 -23.95 20.45
CA GLY A 513 0.55 -23.50 20.44
C GLY A 513 -0.09 -23.34 21.82
N ARG A 514 0.64 -23.64 22.90
CA ARG A 514 0.15 -23.48 24.27
C ARG A 514 0.51 -22.14 24.85
N THR A 515 -0.36 -21.64 25.71
CA THR A 515 -0.16 -20.42 26.49
C THR A 515 0.26 -20.80 27.90
N TYR A 516 1.32 -20.16 28.39
CA TYR A 516 1.82 -20.31 29.74
C TYR A 516 1.71 -18.99 30.48
N ARG A 517 1.41 -19.07 31.79
CA ARG A 517 1.29 -17.92 32.69
C ARG A 517 2.40 -17.95 33.70
N CYS A 518 3.17 -16.87 33.77
CA CYS A 518 4.14 -16.62 34.83
C CYS A 518 3.55 -15.63 35.83
N THR A 519 3.54 -15.99 37.12
CA THR A 519 3.07 -15.13 38.22
C THR A 519 4.12 -15.09 39.32
N PHE A 520 4.33 -13.93 39.92
CA PHE A 520 5.21 -13.76 41.08
C PHE A 520 4.85 -12.47 41.83
N ARG A 521 5.33 -12.34 43.06
CA ARG A 521 5.19 -11.11 43.86
C ARG A 521 6.55 -10.52 44.17
N VAL A 522 6.63 -9.19 44.17
CA VAL A 522 7.84 -8.45 44.54
C VAL A 522 7.51 -7.29 45.47
N ARG A 523 8.42 -7.00 46.40
CA ARG A 523 8.49 -5.73 47.13
C ARG A 523 9.94 -5.37 47.43
N GLY A 524 10.22 -4.10 47.70
CA GLY A 524 11.58 -3.65 48.02
C GLY A 524 11.77 -2.15 47.87
N THR A 525 13.01 -1.76 47.58
CA THR A 525 13.38 -0.36 47.30
C THR A 525 12.55 0.21 46.15
N THR A 526 11.71 1.20 46.46
CA THR A 526 10.89 1.90 45.46
C THR A 526 11.76 2.51 44.37
N GLY A 527 11.38 2.28 43.10
CA GLY A 527 12.09 2.80 41.93
C GLY A 527 13.07 1.82 41.30
N GLN A 528 13.53 0.81 42.05
CA GLN A 528 14.30 -0.29 41.49
C GLN A 528 13.48 -1.03 40.41
N GLN A 529 14.15 -1.61 39.42
CA GLN A 529 13.52 -2.31 38.30
C GLN A 529 13.89 -3.80 38.31
N ILE A 530 12.92 -4.64 37.95
CA ILE A 530 13.14 -6.04 37.62
C ILE A 530 12.73 -6.31 36.17
N THR A 531 13.45 -7.18 35.49
CA THR A 531 13.18 -7.56 34.09
C THR A 531 13.09 -9.08 33.99
N PRO A 532 11.91 -9.67 34.21
CA PRO A 532 11.70 -11.08 33.97
C PRO A 532 11.65 -11.36 32.47
N CYS A 533 12.35 -12.40 31.99
CA CYS A 533 12.30 -12.79 30.59
C CYS A 533 12.53 -14.29 30.44
N VAL A 534 11.70 -14.93 29.61
CA VAL A 534 11.80 -16.35 29.28
C VAL A 534 12.53 -16.48 27.95
N TYR A 535 13.54 -17.33 27.91
CA TYR A 535 14.37 -17.62 26.74
C TYR A 535 14.33 -19.10 26.37
N ARG A 536 14.44 -19.39 25.08
CA ARG A 536 14.92 -20.66 24.53
C ARG A 536 16.42 -20.51 24.27
N VAL A 537 17.21 -21.48 24.71
CA VAL A 537 18.67 -21.45 24.54
C VAL A 537 19.11 -22.53 23.55
N ASP A 538 19.60 -22.11 22.39
CA ASP A 538 20.08 -23.01 21.33
C ASP A 538 21.56 -22.72 21.08
N GLY A 539 22.45 -23.67 21.42
CA GLY A 539 23.89 -23.50 21.20
C GLY A 539 24.48 -22.25 21.87
N GLY A 540 23.93 -21.85 23.02
CA GLY A 540 24.32 -20.63 23.77
C GLY A 540 23.63 -19.33 23.32
N VAL A 541 22.84 -19.36 22.24
CA VAL A 541 22.06 -18.20 21.78
C VAL A 541 20.73 -18.15 22.54
N HIS A 542 20.45 -17.01 23.18
CA HIS A 542 19.24 -16.81 23.97
C HIS A 542 18.18 -16.12 23.11
N SER A 543 17.18 -16.88 22.66
CA SER A 543 16.04 -16.37 21.90
C SER A 543 14.87 -16.10 22.85
N ARG A 544 14.40 -14.86 22.91
CA ARG A 544 13.25 -14.49 23.76
C ARG A 544 11.98 -15.22 23.28
N ILE A 545 11.28 -15.85 24.22
CA ILE A 545 10.00 -16.54 23.99
C ILE A 545 8.88 -16.06 24.92
N GLY A 546 9.21 -15.28 25.96
CA GLY A 546 8.21 -14.76 26.90
C GLY A 546 8.75 -13.67 27.82
N GLY A 547 7.84 -13.03 28.54
CA GLY A 547 8.11 -11.92 29.46
C GLY A 547 7.07 -10.81 29.32
N PRO A 548 7.05 -9.83 30.25
CA PRO A 548 6.25 -8.62 30.12
C PRO A 548 6.52 -7.93 28.78
N LYS A 549 5.51 -7.24 28.24
CA LYS A 549 5.66 -6.50 26.98
C LYS A 549 6.59 -5.31 27.19
N GLY A 550 7.68 -5.25 26.41
CA GLY A 550 8.51 -4.06 26.31
C GLY A 550 7.89 -2.97 25.43
N SER A 551 8.61 -1.87 25.24
CA SER A 551 8.16 -0.73 24.43
C SER A 551 8.20 -0.95 22.92
N PHE A 552 8.81 -2.05 22.45
CA PHE A 552 9.09 -2.24 21.03
C PHE A 552 7.85 -2.10 20.14
N TYR A 553 6.77 -2.82 20.47
CA TYR A 553 5.55 -2.79 19.66
C TYR A 553 4.80 -1.46 19.75
N SER A 554 4.82 -0.77 20.90
CA SER A 554 4.24 0.57 20.98
C SER A 554 5.07 1.58 20.18
N GLN A 555 6.40 1.44 20.14
CA GLN A 555 7.27 2.26 19.31
C GLN A 555 7.09 1.97 17.81
N VAL A 556 6.88 0.71 17.40
CA VAL A 556 6.49 0.36 16.02
C VAL A 556 5.15 1.01 15.66
N ALA A 557 4.17 1.02 16.57
CA ALA A 557 2.90 1.69 16.34
C ALA A 557 3.06 3.22 16.19
N LEU A 558 3.89 3.85 17.04
CA LEU A 558 4.23 5.27 16.89
C LEU A 558 4.91 5.57 15.56
N ALA A 559 5.82 4.69 15.10
CA ALA A 559 6.47 4.81 13.80
C ALA A 559 5.45 4.73 12.65
N ARG A 560 4.53 3.76 12.68
CA ARG A 560 3.42 3.63 11.72
C ARG A 560 2.58 4.91 11.67
N ASP A 561 2.17 5.42 12.82
CA ASP A 561 1.31 6.60 12.92
C ASP A 561 2.02 7.86 12.42
N ALA A 562 3.36 7.91 12.51
CA ALA A 562 4.20 8.95 11.92
C ALA A 562 4.53 8.74 10.42
N GLY A 563 4.02 7.68 9.79
CA GLY A 563 4.30 7.33 8.39
C GLY A 563 5.72 6.80 8.14
N VAL A 564 6.39 6.29 9.18
CA VAL A 564 7.72 5.66 9.11
C VAL A 564 7.55 4.16 8.95
N ASN A 565 7.66 3.68 7.70
CA ASN A 565 7.44 2.27 7.37
C ASN A 565 8.71 1.42 7.30
N LEU A 566 9.90 2.02 7.18
CA LEU A 566 11.16 1.28 7.28
C LEU A 566 11.44 0.96 8.74
N VAL A 567 11.29 -0.31 9.12
CA VAL A 567 11.52 -0.77 10.49
C VAL A 567 12.76 -1.66 10.51
N SER A 568 13.81 -1.14 11.10
CA SER A 568 15.03 -1.87 11.37
C SER A 568 14.98 -2.50 12.75
N PHE A 569 15.31 -3.77 12.86
CA PHE A 569 15.19 -4.49 14.13
C PHE A 569 16.27 -5.54 14.31
N ALA A 570 16.64 -5.81 15.56
CA ALA A 570 17.52 -6.93 15.88
C ALA A 570 16.80 -8.24 15.53
N ALA A 571 17.32 -8.95 14.53
CA ALA A 571 16.73 -10.16 13.99
C ALA A 571 17.54 -11.39 14.46
N PRO A 572 16.88 -12.49 14.85
CA PRO A 572 17.57 -13.74 15.15
C PRO A 572 18.40 -14.20 13.94
N THR A 573 19.69 -14.45 14.14
CA THR A 573 20.59 -14.91 13.07
C THR A 573 20.20 -16.29 12.55
N CYS A 574 19.57 -17.13 13.38
CA CYS A 574 19.15 -18.49 13.02
C CYS A 574 20.29 -19.35 12.44
N TRP A 575 21.55 -19.17 12.88
CA TRP A 575 22.68 -19.96 12.36
C TRP A 575 22.80 -21.32 13.07
N ALA A 576 22.17 -22.33 12.47
CA ALA A 576 22.17 -23.70 12.99
C ALA A 576 23.43 -24.47 12.60
N GLU A 577 23.73 -25.52 13.38
CA GLU A 577 24.75 -26.51 13.03
C GLU A 577 24.40 -27.18 11.69
N PRO A 578 25.37 -27.49 10.81
CA PRO A 578 25.10 -28.10 9.50
C PRO A 578 24.33 -29.42 9.55
N GLU A 579 24.47 -30.17 10.65
CA GLU A 579 23.79 -31.46 10.85
C GLU A 579 22.34 -31.31 11.34
N LYS A 580 21.92 -30.10 11.73
CA LYS A 580 20.56 -29.81 12.18
C LYS A 580 19.72 -29.23 11.05
N ILE A 581 18.41 -29.48 11.11
CA ILE A 581 17.44 -28.82 10.23
C ILE A 581 17.45 -27.32 10.56
N GLN A 582 17.54 -26.50 9.53
CA GLN A 582 17.50 -25.05 9.63
C GLN A 582 16.13 -24.59 10.18
N ASP A 583 16.14 -23.84 11.29
CA ASP A 583 14.92 -23.30 11.93
C ASP A 583 14.87 -21.77 11.78
N TRP A 584 14.01 -21.28 10.90
CA TRP A 584 13.75 -19.84 10.69
C TRP A 584 12.61 -19.29 11.53
N LEU A 585 11.91 -20.14 12.30
CA LEU A 585 10.70 -19.74 13.01
C LEU A 585 10.90 -18.54 13.96
N PRO A 586 12.01 -18.39 14.70
CA PRO A 586 12.23 -17.21 15.54
C PRO A 586 12.21 -15.90 14.75
N LEU A 587 12.79 -15.90 13.54
CA LEU A 587 12.82 -14.76 12.64
C LEU A 587 11.42 -14.48 12.08
N ASP A 588 10.77 -15.50 11.53
CA ASP A 588 9.42 -15.41 10.98
C ASP A 588 8.40 -14.87 11.98
N ALA A 589 8.43 -15.40 13.20
CA ALA A 589 7.48 -15.03 14.25
C ALA A 589 7.64 -13.56 14.64
N LEU A 590 8.88 -13.06 14.72
CA LEU A 590 9.16 -11.66 14.95
C LEU A 590 8.66 -10.79 13.79
N CYS A 591 8.96 -11.16 12.54
CA CYS A 591 8.48 -10.46 11.35
C CYS A 591 6.95 -10.35 11.34
N ARG A 592 6.23 -11.46 11.57
CA ARG A 592 4.75 -11.49 11.62
C ARG A 592 4.19 -10.58 12.70
N ARG A 593 4.81 -10.55 13.90
CA ARG A 593 4.38 -9.64 14.97
C ARG A 593 4.61 -8.16 14.61
N ILE A 594 5.71 -7.83 13.94
CA ILE A 594 5.95 -6.46 13.46
C ILE A 594 4.92 -6.06 12.39
N ILE A 595 4.67 -6.93 11.41
CA ILE A 595 3.66 -6.72 10.35
C ILE A 595 2.26 -6.55 10.95
N ALA A 596 1.92 -7.33 11.98
CA ALA A 596 0.62 -7.20 12.66
C ALA A 596 0.42 -5.82 13.30
N VAL A 597 1.49 -5.15 13.75
CA VAL A 597 1.42 -3.79 14.29
C VAL A 597 1.43 -2.73 13.19
N ASN A 598 2.28 -2.90 12.16
CA ASN A 598 2.34 -2.04 10.98
C ASN A 598 2.19 -2.86 9.69
N PRO A 599 0.97 -2.97 9.12
CA PRO A 599 0.74 -3.72 7.88
C PRO A 599 1.43 -3.16 6.63
N LYS A 600 1.93 -1.92 6.68
CA LYS A 600 2.68 -1.27 5.58
C LYS A 600 4.19 -1.33 5.79
N VAL A 601 4.67 -2.07 6.78
CA VAL A 601 6.08 -2.12 7.16
C VAL A 601 6.96 -2.66 6.02
N LEU A 602 8.11 -2.03 5.85
CA LEU A 602 9.25 -2.54 5.11
C LEU A 602 10.27 -3.03 6.13
N LEU A 603 10.39 -4.35 6.26
CA LEU A 603 11.25 -5.00 7.25
C LEU A 603 12.72 -4.85 6.86
N VAL A 604 13.55 -4.39 7.79
CA VAL A 604 15.00 -4.20 7.60
C VAL A 604 15.76 -4.94 8.72
N PRO A 605 15.81 -6.29 8.65
CA PRO A 605 16.41 -7.10 9.70
C PRO A 605 17.91 -6.81 9.86
N ARG A 606 18.34 -6.66 11.12
CA ARG A 606 19.76 -6.55 11.50
C ARG A 606 20.20 -7.89 12.07
N ILE A 607 21.03 -8.59 11.31
CA ILE A 607 21.56 -9.90 11.65
C ILE A 607 22.91 -9.73 12.35
N ASP A 608 23.07 -10.38 13.50
CA ASP A 608 24.38 -10.49 14.14
C ASP A 608 25.23 -11.47 13.34
N ALA A 609 26.37 -11.00 12.84
CA ALA A 609 27.29 -11.80 12.06
C ALA A 609 28.29 -12.60 12.90
N ASN A 610 28.33 -12.44 14.23
CA ASN A 610 29.23 -13.24 15.03
C ASN A 610 28.92 -14.75 14.93
N ALA A 611 29.94 -15.59 14.89
CA ALA A 611 29.73 -17.02 14.80
C ALA A 611 29.10 -17.59 16.08
N PRO A 612 28.13 -18.51 15.97
CA PRO A 612 27.55 -19.17 17.14
C PRO A 612 28.60 -20.02 17.87
N ARG A 613 28.33 -20.33 19.14
CA ARG A 613 29.28 -21.03 20.01
C ARG A 613 29.76 -22.37 19.44
N TRP A 614 28.85 -23.16 18.86
CA TRP A 614 29.20 -24.44 18.23
C TRP A 614 30.25 -24.27 17.13
N TRP A 615 30.16 -23.19 16.34
CA TRP A 615 31.11 -22.90 15.27
C TRP A 615 32.46 -22.50 15.88
N GLN A 616 32.43 -21.62 16.88
CA GLN A 616 33.66 -21.21 17.59
C GLN A 616 34.38 -22.38 18.27
N GLU A 617 33.65 -23.37 18.78
CA GLU A 617 34.20 -24.58 19.39
C GLU A 617 34.79 -25.55 18.36
N ARG A 618 34.20 -25.65 17.16
CA ARG A 618 34.76 -26.41 16.03
C ARG A 618 35.96 -25.70 15.37
N HIS A 619 36.05 -24.38 15.51
CA HIS A 619 37.08 -23.53 14.90
C HIS A 619 37.83 -22.66 15.94
N PRO A 620 38.51 -23.26 16.94
CA PRO A 620 39.11 -22.52 18.05
C PRO A 620 40.19 -21.52 17.60
N ASN A 621 40.91 -21.83 16.51
CA ASN A 621 41.95 -20.97 15.95
C ASN A 621 41.40 -19.81 15.09
N ALA A 622 40.11 -19.86 14.74
CA ALA A 622 39.44 -18.83 13.96
C ALA A 622 38.74 -17.79 14.85
N ARG A 623 39.06 -17.75 16.14
CA ARG A 623 38.53 -16.77 17.10
C ARG A 623 39.44 -15.56 17.16
N MET A 624 38.83 -14.39 17.36
CA MET A 624 39.55 -13.13 17.45
C MET A 624 40.39 -13.09 18.74
N VAL A 625 41.64 -12.63 18.62
CA VAL A 625 42.52 -12.33 19.75
C VAL A 625 42.85 -10.86 19.64
N TYR A 626 42.36 -10.03 20.57
CA TYR A 626 42.67 -8.61 20.58
C TYR A 626 44.07 -8.36 21.16
N ASP A 627 44.34 -8.87 22.37
CA ASP A 627 45.63 -8.76 23.05
C ASP A 627 46.04 -10.09 23.72
N GLY A 628 47.33 -10.40 23.72
CA GLY A 628 47.88 -11.61 24.34
C GLY A 628 47.54 -12.90 23.59
N THR A 629 47.25 -13.98 24.33
CA THR A 629 47.00 -15.33 23.77
C THR A 629 45.58 -15.84 24.02
N LYS A 630 44.71 -15.04 24.65
CA LYS A 630 43.36 -15.46 25.02
C LYS A 630 42.36 -15.16 23.89
N PRO A 631 41.75 -16.18 23.26
CA PRO A 631 40.72 -15.97 22.24
C PRO A 631 39.42 -15.45 22.85
N TYR A 632 38.87 -14.40 22.23
CA TYR A 632 37.57 -13.81 22.56
C TYR A 632 36.42 -14.64 21.98
N PRO A 633 35.20 -14.54 22.52
CA PRO A 633 34.03 -15.28 21.99
C PRO A 633 33.48 -14.65 20.69
N VAL A 634 34.37 -14.24 19.79
CA VAL A 634 34.07 -13.57 18.53
C VAL A 634 34.86 -14.25 17.43
N ALA A 635 34.22 -14.57 16.30
CA ALA A 635 34.93 -15.09 15.14
C ALA A 635 35.84 -14.03 14.50
N CYS A 636 37.01 -14.46 14.01
CA CYS A 636 37.94 -13.60 13.32
C CYS A 636 37.41 -13.27 11.92
N VAL A 637 37.03 -12.02 11.69
CA VAL A 637 36.55 -11.53 10.38
C VAL A 637 37.56 -11.73 9.24
N SER A 638 38.85 -11.86 9.58
CA SER A 638 39.93 -12.14 8.64
C SER A 638 40.08 -13.62 8.28
N ASP A 639 39.47 -14.53 9.05
CA ASP A 639 39.48 -15.96 8.77
C ASP A 639 38.65 -16.30 7.51
N ARG A 640 39.21 -17.12 6.63
CA ARG A 640 38.58 -17.44 5.35
C ARG A 640 37.42 -18.41 5.50
N ALA A 641 37.50 -19.36 6.43
CA ALA A 641 36.45 -20.34 6.66
C ALA A 641 35.22 -19.67 7.27
N TYR A 642 35.42 -18.83 8.29
CA TYR A 642 34.35 -18.02 8.88
C TYR A 642 33.61 -17.18 7.83
N ARG A 643 34.33 -16.45 6.98
CA ARG A 643 33.69 -15.63 5.94
C ARG A 643 32.90 -16.47 4.95
N ALA A 644 33.42 -17.62 4.53
CA ALA A 644 32.73 -18.52 3.62
C ALA A 644 31.43 -19.07 4.24
N ASP A 645 31.50 -19.55 5.48
CA ASP A 645 30.35 -20.14 6.16
C ASP A 645 29.28 -19.09 6.50
N MET A 646 29.69 -17.92 7.01
CA MET A 646 28.77 -16.82 7.30
C MET A 646 28.13 -16.28 6.01
N ALA A 647 28.88 -16.16 4.91
CA ALA A 647 28.32 -15.74 3.63
C ALA A 647 27.29 -16.74 3.10
N ALA A 648 27.59 -18.04 3.15
CA ALA A 648 26.65 -19.10 2.78
C ALA A 648 25.40 -19.09 3.66
N HIS A 649 25.54 -18.78 4.95
CA HIS A 649 24.41 -18.62 5.86
C HIS A 649 23.56 -17.39 5.53
N LEU A 650 24.18 -16.24 5.27
CA LEU A 650 23.49 -15.01 4.87
C LEU A 650 22.75 -15.18 3.54
N GLU A 651 23.29 -15.94 2.59
CA GLU A 651 22.63 -16.25 1.33
C GLU A 651 21.33 -17.05 1.57
N LYS A 652 21.38 -18.10 2.40
CA LYS A 652 20.19 -18.88 2.78
C LYS A 652 19.15 -18.01 3.51
N LEU A 653 19.60 -17.15 4.42
CA LEU A 653 18.73 -16.24 5.17
C LEU A 653 18.05 -15.23 4.24
N ALA A 654 18.81 -14.64 3.32
CA ALA A 654 18.30 -13.67 2.36
C ALA A 654 17.29 -14.32 1.41
N GLN A 655 17.58 -15.53 0.92
CA GLN A 655 16.66 -16.31 0.10
C GLN A 655 15.34 -16.57 0.85
N HIS A 656 15.41 -17.07 2.08
CA HIS A 656 14.22 -17.33 2.91
C HIS A 656 13.35 -16.07 3.08
N LEU A 657 13.95 -14.93 3.44
CA LEU A 657 13.23 -13.66 3.60
C LEU A 657 12.65 -13.07 2.30
N CYS A 658 13.14 -13.51 1.13
CA CYS A 658 12.59 -13.09 -0.16
C CYS A 658 11.48 -14.03 -0.66
N GLU A 659 11.45 -15.28 -0.21
CA GLU A 659 10.48 -16.30 -0.64
C GLU A 659 9.23 -16.41 0.26
N THR A 660 9.31 -15.91 1.51
CA THR A 660 8.25 -16.01 2.54
C THR A 660 7.90 -14.66 3.15
#